data_AF-A0A1V6RSH1-F1
#
_entry.id   AF-A0A1V6RSH1-F1
#
_cell.length_a   1.000
_cell.length_b   1.000
_cell.length_c   1.000
_cell.angle_alpha   90.00
_cell.angle_beta   90.00
_cell.angle_gamma   90.00
#
_symmetry.space_group_name_H-M   'P 1'
#
loop_
_entity.id
_entity.type
_entity.pdbx_description
1 polymer ?
#
loop_
_entity_poly.entity_id
_entity_poly.type
_entity_poly.pdbx_seq_one_letter_code
_entity_poly.pdbx_strand_id
1 'polypeptide(L)'
;MAQSPMLSCPLKQTNEIDWIQPLKDYIRQSYGEDPEQYNQECATLNRLRQDMRGVGKDSAIGRDLLYRYYGQLELLDLRFPVDDNNVKISFTWYNAFTHTSTTQYSLAYEKASIIFNIAAILSCHAANQSRADDTGLKTAYHSFQASAGMFTYINENFVHPPSTDLKVDTVQTLIHVTLAQAQEVFFEKQVADQRKSGLLAKLAGQAAYLYSQGVEKMQNSVEKNVFDKVWTIFVQAKASHMGSIASYYQAIADSESGSHGVAIARLQMADRQSTTALSWAKTFPSSPPANTNLTAESWSSLVDLIKHNQTNVQALLTTMVKDNDFIYHQPVPNEAGLSPVARVTAAKAIPVSELYQGQDIQRITGPDIFQKLRSKWVTENSSRYEEEKAKLRRAENKNAEAASREMDIGLLKLELPGALNILKGGMNQEISADEEFCRWCSELAGHNSFHRAFDELQDRKAEVLSQLDQCSKQLDLEESVCEKMRSKYGADWSQQPSSRLNTMLRGDVRSYRDTINEASASDSQLSSTFRQYESDFDEMRSAGETDEADVLFQRALIKARSKHSKNKDDVTSPAQGTLLDDVYDEGGASVAEQIASVEELLNKLDLVEQEKSKLLTDLKNKTLADDITDLLTLNKKTIFGQETEFFQTQLQKFHPHQKILVKANHEQSRLMKELNRTYGKLLEDKRVQSEQSRYKSIERQRNSVKARYKKVYEAFHGLSSGIKQARTFYKDIGENVDSLRKNVETLINNRRSEGAQLLSQIERDKGMGENADIVRRNAEAFANNRDKSSGVPEQEDREREKLRQLMERLSTEPKNSSTLPSTGLAKPPSKIKSPPPPVQTPAYGTTGPSPKPSPRYPPTMPGVPLSHSPAPYGQYMGGGPGAYQAQHFQQGAAAPLSEGYNPMAYPYQTPVSPPPNQQFFSQTPTPYGGYSNSGTPAPGAGPQPSHYMAPQGYIPPPPPPRPQQTAYPPTTGGTYPSGPGGYAQSRQYGHHKTPSQSQSQPQSSSSADPWAGLNAWK
;
A
#
# COMPACT_ATOMS: atom_id res chain seq x y z
N MET A 1 -30.36 -20.06 40.90
CA MET A 1 -29.15 -20.22 41.74
C MET A 1 -28.52 -18.84 41.89
N ALA A 2 -27.88 -18.51 43.01
CA ALA A 2 -27.08 -17.27 43.08
C ALA A 2 -25.86 -17.41 42.15
N GLN A 3 -25.38 -16.31 41.56
CA GLN A 3 -24.21 -16.35 40.68
C GLN A 3 -22.95 -16.52 41.53
N SER A 4 -22.08 -17.45 41.16
CA SER A 4 -20.81 -17.63 41.85
C SER A 4 -19.88 -16.42 41.64
N PRO A 5 -19.26 -15.86 42.70
CA PRO A 5 -18.31 -14.76 42.55
C PRO A 5 -17.07 -15.22 41.77
N MET A 6 -16.42 -14.30 41.07
CA MET A 6 -15.34 -14.61 40.13
C MET A 6 -14.10 -13.77 40.42
N LEU A 7 -12.91 -14.36 40.33
CA LEU A 7 -11.65 -13.60 40.40
C LEU A 7 -11.37 -12.90 39.07
N SER A 8 -10.70 -11.76 39.15
CA SER A 8 -10.20 -11.02 38.00
C SER A 8 -8.80 -10.48 38.26
N CYS A 9 -7.92 -10.62 37.27
CA CYS A 9 -6.52 -10.23 37.40
C CYS A 9 -6.38 -8.69 37.46
N PRO A 10 -5.61 -8.12 38.41
CA PRO A 10 -5.25 -6.71 38.36
C PRO A 10 -4.44 -6.38 37.09
N LEU A 11 -4.60 -5.16 36.61
CA LEU A 11 -3.83 -4.62 35.48
C LEU A 11 -2.46 -4.13 35.98
N LYS A 12 -1.40 -4.38 35.19
CA LYS A 12 -0.11 -3.72 35.34
C LYS A 12 -0.26 -2.23 35.04
N GLN A 13 0.41 -1.38 35.82
CA GLN A 13 0.47 0.06 35.58
C GLN A 13 1.79 0.43 34.87
N THR A 14 1.83 1.56 34.16
CA THR A 14 3.05 2.07 33.51
C THR A 14 3.18 3.58 33.67
N ASN A 15 4.43 4.03 33.79
CA ASN A 15 4.77 5.44 33.65
C ASN A 15 4.56 5.94 32.22
N GLU A 16 4.61 7.26 32.08
CA GLU A 16 4.67 7.95 30.79
C GLU A 16 6.06 7.79 30.18
N ILE A 17 6.08 7.71 28.85
CA ILE A 17 7.28 7.65 28.02
C ILE A 17 7.05 8.56 26.82
N ASP A 18 8.11 8.98 26.15
CA ASP A 18 8.00 9.64 24.86
C ASP A 18 8.37 8.67 23.73
N TRP A 19 7.43 8.45 22.80
CA TRP A 19 7.70 7.80 21.52
C TRP A 19 8.21 8.79 20.46
N ILE A 20 8.00 10.11 20.61
CA ILE A 20 8.14 11.07 19.51
C ILE A 20 9.60 11.33 19.16
N GLN A 21 10.45 11.76 20.12
CA GLN A 21 11.85 12.07 19.80
C GLN A 21 12.65 10.83 19.36
N PRO A 22 12.59 9.66 20.03
CA PRO A 22 13.38 8.49 19.62
C PRO A 22 13.03 7.95 18.24
N LEU A 23 11.74 7.99 17.84
CA LEU A 23 11.34 7.63 16.47
C LEU A 23 11.80 8.68 15.45
N LYS A 24 11.68 9.99 15.76
CA LYS A 24 12.16 11.06 14.88
C LYS A 24 13.66 10.98 14.62
N ASP A 25 14.46 10.75 15.66
CA ASP A 25 15.92 10.64 15.52
C ASP A 25 16.31 9.41 14.69
N TYR A 26 15.63 8.28 14.85
CA TYR A 26 15.87 7.10 14.02
C TYR A 26 15.41 7.27 12.56
N ILE A 27 14.33 8.00 12.30
CA ILE A 27 13.92 8.40 10.94
C ILE A 27 15.04 9.25 10.30
N ARG A 28 15.54 10.27 11.00
CA ARG A 28 16.64 11.12 10.51
C ARG A 28 17.92 10.33 10.22
N GLN A 29 18.30 9.42 11.10
CA GLN A 29 19.58 8.70 11.01
C GLN A 29 19.52 7.52 10.02
N SER A 30 18.53 6.63 10.16
CA SER A 30 18.47 5.36 9.42
C SER A 30 17.79 5.50 8.06
N TYR A 31 16.71 6.27 7.98
CA TYR A 31 16.00 6.52 6.71
C TYR A 31 16.61 7.70 5.98
N GLY A 32 17.03 8.76 6.67
CA GLY A 32 17.52 9.99 6.04
C GLY A 32 16.39 10.87 5.49
N GLU A 33 15.17 10.62 5.96
CA GLU A 33 13.97 11.41 5.64
C GLU A 33 13.77 12.51 6.70
N ASP A 34 12.99 13.54 6.38
CA ASP A 34 12.68 14.62 7.31
C ASP A 34 11.69 14.15 8.40
N PRO A 35 12.07 14.12 9.70
CA PRO A 35 11.19 13.65 10.76
C PRO A 35 9.94 14.51 10.97
N GLU A 36 9.91 15.75 10.47
CA GLU A 36 8.73 16.60 10.60
C GLU A 36 7.56 16.14 9.72
N GLN A 37 7.83 15.36 8.66
CA GLN A 37 6.80 14.75 7.81
C GLN A 37 6.00 13.64 8.52
N TYR A 38 6.58 13.06 9.58
CA TYR A 38 6.01 11.96 10.36
C TYR A 38 5.50 12.40 11.75
N ASN A 39 5.32 13.71 11.95
CA ASN A 39 4.81 14.29 13.20
C ASN A 39 3.48 13.68 13.65
N GLN A 40 2.53 13.54 12.72
CA GLN A 40 1.17 13.09 13.03
C GLN A 40 1.17 11.61 13.42
N GLU A 41 1.98 10.80 12.75
CA GLU A 41 2.18 9.38 12.98
C GLU A 41 2.79 9.12 14.36
N CYS A 42 3.92 9.77 14.66
CA CYS A 42 4.60 9.70 15.96
C CYS A 42 3.69 10.19 17.11
N ALA A 43 2.99 11.31 16.93
CA ALA A 43 2.03 11.81 17.92
C ALA A 43 0.82 10.88 18.10
N THR A 44 0.37 10.20 17.04
CA THR A 44 -0.75 9.24 17.10
C THR A 44 -0.37 8.00 17.90
N LEU A 45 0.82 7.43 17.68
CA LEU A 45 1.32 6.30 18.48
C LEU A 45 1.50 6.71 19.95
N ASN A 46 2.15 7.85 20.19
CA ASN A 46 2.39 8.34 21.55
C ASN A 46 1.08 8.56 22.31
N ARG A 47 0.09 9.20 21.66
CA ARG A 47 -1.25 9.37 22.20
C ARG A 47 -1.95 8.03 22.46
N LEU A 48 -1.90 7.08 21.53
CA LEU A 48 -2.53 5.76 21.69
C LEU A 48 -2.00 5.03 22.95
N ARG A 49 -0.71 5.22 23.28
CA ARG A 49 -0.15 4.74 24.55
C ARG A 49 -0.68 5.47 25.78
N GLN A 50 -0.93 6.78 25.71
CA GLN A 50 -1.51 7.53 26.83
C GLN A 50 -2.99 7.19 27.01
N ASP A 51 -3.75 7.08 25.91
CA ASP A 51 -5.16 6.70 25.92
C ASP A 51 -5.33 5.28 26.53
N MET A 52 -4.44 4.32 26.26
CA MET A 52 -4.50 2.98 26.89
C MET A 52 -4.11 2.95 28.38
N ARG A 53 -3.40 3.96 28.90
CA ARG A 53 -3.14 4.12 30.36
C ARG A 53 -4.36 4.62 31.12
N GLY A 54 -5.22 5.41 30.49
CA GLY A 54 -6.45 5.94 31.08
C GLY A 54 -7.63 4.95 31.15
N VAL A 55 -7.40 3.67 30.84
CA VAL A 55 -8.44 2.67 30.67
C VAL A 55 -9.06 2.24 32.01
N GLY A 56 -10.38 2.41 32.12
CA GLY A 56 -11.20 1.80 33.17
C GLY A 56 -11.28 0.28 33.02
N LYS A 57 -11.11 -0.45 34.13
CA LYS A 57 -10.92 -1.92 34.19
C LYS A 57 -11.95 -2.76 33.42
N ASP A 58 -13.17 -2.26 33.28
CA ASP A 58 -14.36 -3.04 32.88
C ASP A 58 -14.92 -2.66 31.50
N SER A 59 -14.29 -1.70 30.81
CA SER A 59 -14.80 -1.15 29.55
C SER A 59 -14.33 -1.93 28.31
N ALA A 60 -15.27 -2.27 27.43
CA ALA A 60 -14.97 -2.81 26.10
C ALA A 60 -14.10 -1.87 25.25
N ILE A 61 -14.28 -0.55 25.41
CA ILE A 61 -13.42 0.48 24.78
C ILE A 61 -11.96 0.32 25.26
N GLY A 62 -11.77 -0.08 26.52
CA GLY A 62 -10.46 -0.32 27.11
C GLY A 62 -9.75 -1.55 26.53
N ARG A 63 -10.48 -2.66 26.39
CA ARG A 63 -10.02 -3.85 25.65
C ARG A 63 -9.57 -3.48 24.24
N ASP A 64 -10.37 -2.67 23.54
CA ASP A 64 -10.15 -2.34 22.13
C ASP A 64 -8.97 -1.35 21.95
N LEU A 65 -8.77 -0.42 22.89
CA LEU A 65 -7.58 0.43 22.93
C LEU A 65 -6.28 -0.39 23.14
N LEU A 66 -6.30 -1.40 24.02
CA LEU A 66 -5.13 -2.27 24.22
C LEU A 66 -4.86 -3.15 22.99
N TYR A 67 -5.89 -3.75 22.38
CA TYR A 67 -5.73 -4.49 21.12
C TYR A 67 -5.16 -3.60 20.01
N ARG A 68 -5.67 -2.37 19.89
CA ARG A 68 -5.20 -1.41 18.91
C ARG A 68 -3.74 -1.02 19.14
N TYR A 69 -3.35 -0.72 20.38
CA TYR A 69 -1.95 -0.41 20.69
C TYR A 69 -1.04 -1.61 20.42
N TYR A 70 -1.43 -2.82 20.84
CA TYR A 70 -0.66 -4.04 20.57
C TYR A 70 -0.44 -4.29 19.06
N GLY A 71 -1.50 -4.22 18.25
CA GLY A 71 -1.39 -4.42 16.80
C GLY A 71 -0.50 -3.38 16.12
N GLN A 72 -0.50 -2.14 16.60
CA GLN A 72 0.41 -1.10 16.11
C GLN A 72 1.86 -1.32 16.58
N LEU A 73 2.10 -1.93 17.76
CA LEU A 73 3.45 -2.37 18.17
C LEU A 73 3.98 -3.56 17.35
N GLU A 74 3.11 -4.46 16.88
CA GLU A 74 3.50 -5.51 15.92
C GLU A 74 3.94 -4.91 14.57
N LEU A 75 3.17 -3.96 14.04
CA LEU A 75 3.48 -3.27 12.78
C LEU A 75 4.74 -2.39 12.90
N LEU A 76 4.96 -1.76 14.05
CA LEU A 76 6.15 -0.95 14.35
C LEU A 76 7.44 -1.77 14.35
N ASP A 77 7.43 -2.99 14.90
CA ASP A 77 8.58 -3.91 14.98
C ASP A 77 9.11 -4.35 13.59
N LEU A 78 8.29 -4.25 12.55
CA LEU A 78 8.70 -4.48 11.15
C LEU A 78 9.62 -3.36 10.61
N ARG A 79 9.55 -2.17 11.20
CA ARG A 79 10.19 -0.93 10.71
C ARG A 79 11.28 -0.43 11.68
N PHE A 80 11.00 -0.44 12.97
CA PHE A 80 11.84 0.12 14.03
C PHE A 80 12.37 -0.98 14.98
N PRO A 81 13.68 -1.28 14.97
CA PRO A 81 14.30 -2.08 16.02
C PRO A 81 14.36 -1.26 17.31
N VAL A 82 13.46 -1.60 18.24
CA VAL A 82 13.36 -0.97 19.57
C VAL A 82 14.10 -1.83 20.58
N ASP A 83 15.37 -1.48 20.75
CA ASP A 83 16.35 -2.15 21.61
C ASP A 83 17.34 -1.13 22.23
N ASP A 84 18.31 -1.63 23.02
CA ASP A 84 19.28 -0.81 23.75
C ASP A 84 20.31 -0.05 22.86
N ASN A 85 20.46 -0.46 21.59
CA ASN A 85 21.45 0.04 20.63
C ASN A 85 20.83 0.95 19.56
N ASN A 86 19.56 0.74 19.22
CA ASN A 86 18.83 1.41 18.15
C ASN A 86 17.81 2.42 18.73
N VAL A 87 16.49 2.13 18.66
CA VAL A 87 15.45 3.02 19.18
C VAL A 87 15.28 2.81 20.69
N LYS A 88 16.15 3.43 21.47
CA LYS A 88 16.26 3.23 22.92
C LYS A 88 15.14 3.95 23.70
N ILE A 89 14.17 3.19 24.20
CA ILE A 89 13.00 3.71 24.95
C ILE A 89 12.84 2.95 26.28
N SER A 90 12.77 3.65 27.41
CA SER A 90 12.72 3.04 28.76
C SER A 90 11.30 2.69 29.22
N PHE A 91 10.83 1.48 28.90
CA PHE A 91 9.53 0.96 29.32
C PHE A 91 9.54 0.60 30.82
N THR A 92 8.86 1.42 31.64
CA THR A 92 8.77 1.21 33.11
C THR A 92 7.36 0.77 33.51
N TRP A 93 7.24 -0.50 33.90
CA TRP A 93 6.00 -1.14 34.32
C TRP A 93 6.04 -1.52 35.80
N TYR A 94 4.90 -1.41 36.47
CA TYR A 94 4.68 -1.90 37.83
C TYR A 94 4.05 -3.28 37.80
N ASN A 95 4.47 -4.14 38.73
CA ASN A 95 3.93 -5.47 38.91
C ASN A 95 2.44 -5.45 39.30
N ALA A 96 1.64 -6.31 38.68
CA ALA A 96 0.19 -6.34 38.90
C ALA A 96 -0.22 -6.67 40.35
N PHE A 97 0.58 -7.47 41.06
CA PHE A 97 0.25 -7.98 42.41
C PHE A 97 1.13 -7.36 43.51
N THR A 98 2.43 -7.18 43.25
CA THR A 98 3.40 -6.68 44.24
C THR A 98 3.71 -5.19 44.10
N HIS A 99 3.22 -4.54 43.04
CA HIS A 99 3.48 -3.13 42.67
C HIS A 99 4.97 -2.72 42.57
N THR A 100 5.90 -3.67 42.58
CA THR A 100 7.32 -3.43 42.31
C THR A 100 7.52 -2.93 40.89
N SER A 101 8.28 -1.86 40.70
CA SER A 101 8.63 -1.34 39.37
C SER A 101 9.71 -2.19 38.70
N THR A 102 9.70 -2.22 37.37
CA THR A 102 10.72 -2.87 36.54
C THR A 102 10.82 -2.13 35.21
N THR A 103 12.03 -1.68 34.87
CA THR A 103 12.34 -0.90 33.66
C THR A 103 13.19 -1.74 32.71
N GLN A 104 12.89 -1.67 31.41
CA GLN A 104 13.64 -2.33 30.32
C GLN A 104 13.63 -1.46 29.06
N TYR A 105 14.59 -1.67 28.16
CA TYR A 105 14.62 -1.05 26.82
C TYR A 105 14.03 -1.92 25.70
N SER A 106 13.58 -3.14 26.02
CA SER A 106 13.07 -4.10 25.03
C SER A 106 11.58 -3.91 24.74
N LEU A 107 11.24 -3.76 23.45
CA LEU A 107 9.85 -3.79 22.97
C LEU A 107 9.11 -5.08 23.31
N ALA A 108 9.81 -6.21 23.45
CA ALA A 108 9.19 -7.48 23.88
C ALA A 108 8.60 -7.37 25.30
N TYR A 109 9.19 -6.56 26.19
CA TYR A 109 8.67 -6.36 27.55
C TYR A 109 7.42 -5.46 27.57
N GLU A 110 7.38 -4.44 26.71
CA GLU A 110 6.17 -3.63 26.47
C GLU A 110 5.06 -4.52 25.92
N LYS A 111 5.32 -5.28 24.83
CA LYS A 111 4.37 -6.23 24.22
C LYS A 111 3.82 -7.23 25.25
N ALA A 112 4.67 -7.91 26.02
CA ALA A 112 4.25 -8.84 27.08
C ALA A 112 3.36 -8.17 28.15
N SER A 113 3.69 -6.95 28.55
CA SER A 113 2.93 -6.20 29.57
C SER A 113 1.56 -5.74 29.04
N ILE A 114 1.45 -5.42 27.75
CA ILE A 114 0.17 -5.14 27.09
C ILE A 114 -0.69 -6.39 26.94
N ILE A 115 -0.12 -7.53 26.51
CA ILE A 115 -0.85 -8.81 26.44
C ILE A 115 -1.38 -9.21 27.84
N PHE A 116 -0.59 -8.99 28.89
CA PHE A 116 -1.02 -9.24 30.26
C PHE A 116 -2.22 -8.35 30.64
N ASN A 117 -2.21 -7.07 30.26
CA ASN A 117 -3.33 -6.17 30.50
C ASN A 117 -4.57 -6.52 29.65
N ILE A 118 -4.41 -7.04 28.43
CA ILE A 118 -5.52 -7.59 27.63
C ILE A 118 -6.12 -8.79 28.36
N ALA A 119 -5.29 -9.74 28.82
CA ALA A 119 -5.74 -10.90 29.60
C ALA A 119 -6.45 -10.49 30.90
N ALA A 120 -5.94 -9.45 31.58
CA ALA A 120 -6.52 -8.89 32.79
C ALA A 120 -7.90 -8.27 32.52
N ILE A 121 -8.05 -7.36 31.56
CA ILE A 121 -9.35 -6.75 31.21
C ILE A 121 -10.34 -7.82 30.76
N LEU A 122 -9.92 -8.83 29.98
CA LEU A 122 -10.80 -9.95 29.61
C LEU A 122 -11.31 -10.71 30.84
N SER A 123 -10.48 -10.88 31.89
CA SER A 123 -10.91 -11.50 33.15
C SER A 123 -11.82 -10.60 33.99
N CYS A 124 -11.59 -9.28 34.04
CA CYS A 124 -12.48 -8.31 34.70
C CYS A 124 -13.84 -8.27 34.02
N HIS A 125 -13.84 -8.10 32.69
CA HIS A 125 -15.04 -8.08 31.87
C HIS A 125 -15.87 -9.37 32.03
N ALA A 126 -15.21 -10.53 32.05
CA ALA A 126 -15.86 -11.83 32.28
C ALA A 126 -16.44 -11.99 33.69
N ALA A 127 -15.71 -11.56 34.73
CA ALA A 127 -16.15 -11.62 36.12
C ALA A 127 -17.36 -10.70 36.38
N ASN A 128 -17.42 -9.55 35.70
CA ASN A 128 -18.45 -8.52 35.87
C ASN A 128 -19.64 -8.64 34.90
N GLN A 129 -19.73 -9.68 34.06
CA GLN A 129 -20.97 -9.98 33.32
C GLN A 129 -22.05 -10.55 34.23
N SER A 130 -23.30 -10.09 34.07
CA SER A 130 -24.47 -10.82 34.56
C SER A 130 -24.55 -12.18 33.86
N ARG A 131 -24.60 -13.26 34.65
CA ARG A 131 -24.78 -14.63 34.14
C ARG A 131 -26.20 -15.16 34.38
N ALA A 132 -27.16 -14.26 34.62
CA ALA A 132 -28.58 -14.57 34.58
C ALA A 132 -29.08 -14.73 33.13
N ASP A 133 -28.46 -14.00 32.19
CA ASP A 133 -28.82 -13.93 30.79
C ASP A 133 -27.86 -14.79 29.94
N ASP A 134 -28.39 -15.56 28.98
CA ASP A 134 -27.57 -16.44 28.11
C ASP A 134 -26.52 -15.66 27.30
N THR A 135 -26.78 -14.38 26.98
CA THR A 135 -25.85 -13.46 26.32
C THR A 135 -24.66 -13.07 27.21
N GLY A 136 -24.92 -12.72 28.48
CA GLY A 136 -23.88 -12.39 29.45
C GLY A 136 -23.09 -13.63 29.88
N LEU A 137 -23.75 -14.78 29.99
CA LEU A 137 -23.10 -16.07 30.25
C LEU A 137 -22.17 -16.49 29.09
N LYS A 138 -22.61 -16.37 27.83
CA LYS A 138 -21.74 -16.53 26.64
C LYS A 138 -20.53 -15.59 26.69
N THR A 139 -20.78 -14.30 26.95
CA THR A 139 -19.73 -13.28 27.00
C THR A 139 -18.70 -13.57 28.09
N ALA A 140 -19.13 -13.99 29.28
CA ALA A 140 -18.26 -14.42 30.36
C ALA A 140 -17.42 -15.65 29.98
N TYR A 141 -18.06 -16.68 29.43
CA TYR A 141 -17.42 -17.92 29.02
C TYR A 141 -16.29 -17.67 28.01
N HIS A 142 -16.60 -17.03 26.89
CA HIS A 142 -15.61 -16.74 25.85
C HIS A 142 -14.52 -15.76 26.33
N SER A 143 -14.86 -14.78 27.18
CA SER A 143 -13.87 -13.83 27.72
C SER A 143 -12.87 -14.49 28.68
N PHE A 144 -13.30 -15.43 29.53
CA PHE A 144 -12.35 -16.23 30.33
C PHE A 144 -11.50 -17.15 29.45
N GLN A 145 -12.05 -17.77 28.40
CA GLN A 145 -11.28 -18.58 27.45
C GLN A 145 -10.23 -17.76 26.68
N ALA A 146 -10.56 -16.52 26.29
CA ALA A 146 -9.65 -15.61 25.60
C ALA A 146 -8.57 -15.05 26.56
N SER A 147 -8.93 -14.77 27.82
CA SER A 147 -7.99 -14.40 28.89
C SER A 147 -6.95 -15.51 29.11
N ALA A 148 -7.40 -16.77 29.24
CA ALA A 148 -6.52 -17.93 29.33
C ALA A 148 -5.64 -18.11 28.09
N GLY A 149 -6.16 -17.81 26.89
CA GLY A 149 -5.39 -17.78 25.63
C GLY A 149 -4.23 -16.79 25.66
N MET A 150 -4.51 -15.55 26.05
CA MET A 150 -3.51 -14.48 26.17
C MET A 150 -2.44 -14.81 27.21
N PHE A 151 -2.82 -15.35 28.38
CA PHE A 151 -1.84 -15.84 29.36
C PHE A 151 -1.01 -17.04 28.84
N THR A 152 -1.62 -17.96 28.09
CA THR A 152 -0.91 -19.11 27.50
C THR A 152 0.16 -18.63 26.51
N TYR A 153 -0.17 -17.67 25.66
CA TYR A 153 0.77 -17.05 24.73
C TYR A 153 1.94 -16.35 25.46
N ILE A 154 1.70 -15.67 26.58
CA ILE A 154 2.78 -15.11 27.42
C ILE A 154 3.73 -16.21 27.90
N ASN A 155 3.17 -17.29 28.46
CA ASN A 155 3.93 -18.42 29.02
C ASN A 155 4.79 -19.14 27.96
N GLU A 156 4.33 -19.20 26.71
CA GLU A 156 5.03 -19.87 25.61
C GLU A 156 6.10 -18.99 24.94
N ASN A 157 5.88 -17.67 24.82
CA ASN A 157 6.74 -16.80 24.00
C ASN A 157 7.77 -15.99 24.81
N PHE A 158 7.57 -15.80 26.12
CA PHE A 158 8.42 -14.92 26.95
C PHE A 158 9.14 -15.72 28.06
N VAL A 159 10.10 -16.56 27.66
CA VAL A 159 10.81 -17.54 28.51
C VAL A 159 11.65 -16.91 29.63
N HIS A 160 12.11 -15.66 29.47
CA HIS A 160 12.94 -14.95 30.46
C HIS A 160 12.32 -13.61 30.90
N PRO A 161 11.18 -13.64 31.62
CA PRO A 161 10.46 -12.43 32.00
C PRO A 161 11.13 -11.72 33.20
N PRO A 162 11.34 -10.40 33.15
CA PRO A 162 12.06 -9.67 34.20
C PRO A 162 11.21 -9.39 35.45
N SER A 163 9.88 -9.28 35.32
CA SER A 163 8.95 -9.06 36.44
C SER A 163 8.25 -10.36 36.88
N THR A 164 7.96 -10.50 38.17
CA THR A 164 7.44 -11.75 38.77
C THR A 164 6.01 -12.13 38.35
N ASP A 165 5.20 -11.15 37.92
CA ASP A 165 3.84 -11.36 37.41
C ASP A 165 3.80 -12.04 36.02
N LEU A 166 4.87 -11.88 35.24
CA LEU A 166 5.05 -12.52 33.93
C LEU A 166 5.75 -13.90 34.01
N LYS A 167 6.17 -14.36 35.20
CA LYS A 167 6.87 -15.65 35.38
C LYS A 167 5.94 -16.84 35.19
N VAL A 168 6.50 -17.93 34.64
CA VAL A 168 5.83 -19.23 34.36
C VAL A 168 4.93 -19.70 35.51
N ASP A 169 5.42 -19.76 36.75
CA ASP A 169 4.61 -20.16 37.94
C ASP A 169 3.32 -19.32 38.08
N THR A 170 3.46 -17.99 37.99
CA THR A 170 2.39 -17.00 38.15
C THR A 170 1.40 -17.06 36.99
N VAL A 171 1.90 -17.05 35.76
CA VAL A 171 1.07 -17.09 34.55
C VAL A 171 0.34 -18.42 34.41
N GLN A 172 0.98 -19.55 34.74
CA GLN A 172 0.29 -20.85 34.81
C GLN A 172 -0.79 -20.87 35.89
N THR A 173 -0.57 -20.23 37.04
CA THR A 173 -1.62 -20.10 38.08
C THR A 173 -2.84 -19.35 37.52
N LEU A 174 -2.62 -18.26 36.78
CA LEU A 174 -3.69 -17.49 36.14
C LEU A 174 -4.41 -18.27 35.03
N ILE A 175 -3.71 -19.08 34.22
CA ILE A 175 -4.32 -19.97 33.22
C ILE A 175 -5.24 -21.00 33.89
N HIS A 176 -4.80 -21.65 34.96
CA HIS A 176 -5.62 -22.66 35.66
C HIS A 176 -6.87 -22.04 36.30
N VAL A 177 -6.73 -20.87 36.93
CA VAL A 177 -7.84 -20.14 37.58
C VAL A 177 -8.85 -19.63 36.54
N THR A 178 -8.40 -19.00 35.44
CA THR A 178 -9.31 -18.51 34.38
C THR A 178 -10.02 -19.64 33.63
N LEU A 179 -9.34 -20.77 33.35
CA LEU A 179 -10.00 -21.95 32.75
C LEU A 179 -10.97 -22.65 33.71
N ALA A 180 -10.67 -22.68 35.02
CA ALA A 180 -11.61 -23.19 36.01
C ALA A 180 -12.88 -22.33 36.10
N GLN A 181 -12.73 -21.00 36.05
CA GLN A 181 -13.86 -20.06 35.99
C GLN A 181 -14.68 -20.22 34.70
N ALA A 182 -14.05 -20.37 33.53
CA ALA A 182 -14.77 -20.68 32.28
C ALA A 182 -15.54 -22.00 32.37
N GLN A 183 -14.93 -23.06 32.92
CA GLN A 183 -15.56 -24.36 33.12
C GLN A 183 -16.74 -24.28 34.13
N GLU A 184 -16.62 -23.46 35.18
CA GLU A 184 -17.69 -23.19 36.15
C GLU A 184 -18.86 -22.41 35.53
N VAL A 185 -18.60 -21.39 34.71
CA VAL A 185 -19.64 -20.66 33.94
C VAL A 185 -20.40 -21.60 33.00
N PHE A 186 -19.69 -22.48 32.28
CA PHE A 186 -20.35 -23.47 31.42
C PHE A 186 -21.17 -24.49 32.23
N PHE A 187 -20.69 -24.87 33.42
CA PHE A 187 -21.43 -25.73 34.35
C PHE A 187 -22.70 -25.04 34.89
N GLU A 188 -22.63 -23.77 35.30
CA GLU A 188 -23.82 -22.97 35.70
C GLU A 188 -24.90 -23.02 34.61
N LYS A 189 -24.52 -22.90 33.33
CA LYS A 189 -25.47 -23.11 32.22
C LYS A 189 -26.01 -24.53 32.15
N GLN A 190 -25.18 -25.57 32.19
CA GLN A 190 -25.70 -26.93 32.04
C GLN A 190 -26.64 -27.35 33.19
N VAL A 191 -26.49 -26.76 34.38
CA VAL A 191 -27.46 -26.87 35.49
C VAL A 191 -28.78 -26.17 35.13
N ALA A 192 -28.73 -24.95 34.58
CA ALA A 192 -29.92 -24.21 34.13
C ALA A 192 -30.65 -24.91 32.95
N ASP A 193 -29.90 -25.47 32.00
CA ASP A 193 -30.38 -26.32 30.89
C ASP A 193 -30.91 -27.70 31.36
N GLN A 194 -30.90 -27.99 32.67
CA GLN A 194 -31.33 -29.25 33.29
C GLN A 194 -30.73 -30.53 32.65
N ARG A 195 -29.43 -30.51 32.36
CA ARG A 195 -28.74 -31.69 31.81
C ARG A 195 -28.66 -32.84 32.81
N LYS A 196 -28.51 -34.07 32.30
CA LYS A 196 -28.37 -35.30 33.10
C LYS A 196 -27.27 -35.17 34.16
N SER A 197 -27.56 -35.67 35.36
CA SER A 197 -26.68 -35.67 36.55
C SER A 197 -25.26 -36.16 36.24
N GLY A 198 -25.13 -37.26 35.50
CA GLY A 198 -23.84 -37.83 35.10
C GLY A 198 -23.03 -37.06 34.04
N LEU A 199 -23.56 -35.94 33.50
CA LEU A 199 -22.78 -34.94 32.75
C LEU A 199 -22.36 -33.78 33.67
N LEU A 200 -23.29 -33.29 34.50
CA LEU A 200 -23.04 -32.22 35.47
C LEU A 200 -21.89 -32.57 36.42
N ALA A 201 -21.87 -33.80 36.93
CA ALA A 201 -20.78 -34.37 37.72
C ALA A 201 -19.40 -34.23 37.03
N LYS A 202 -19.34 -34.51 35.73
CA LYS A 202 -18.08 -34.53 34.96
C LYS A 202 -17.58 -33.14 34.60
N LEU A 203 -18.50 -32.18 34.46
CA LEU A 203 -18.17 -30.77 34.23
C LEU A 203 -17.67 -30.11 35.52
N ALA A 204 -18.35 -30.33 36.65
CA ALA A 204 -17.92 -29.86 37.97
C ALA A 204 -16.61 -30.51 38.41
N GLY A 205 -16.42 -31.81 38.19
CA GLY A 205 -15.18 -32.52 38.50
C GLY A 205 -13.96 -31.98 37.74
N GLN A 206 -14.17 -31.45 36.53
CA GLN A 206 -13.11 -30.77 35.78
C GLN A 206 -12.84 -29.36 36.32
N ALA A 207 -13.86 -28.60 36.74
CA ALA A 207 -13.65 -27.30 37.39
C ALA A 207 -12.88 -27.46 38.72
N ALA A 208 -13.26 -28.44 39.54
CA ALA A 208 -12.57 -28.80 40.79
C ALA A 208 -11.10 -29.15 40.55
N TYR A 209 -10.81 -29.94 39.51
CA TYR A 209 -9.44 -30.30 39.13
C TYR A 209 -8.61 -29.08 38.69
N LEU A 210 -9.16 -28.23 37.82
CA LEU A 210 -8.47 -27.02 37.35
C LEU A 210 -8.19 -26.04 38.51
N TYR A 211 -9.14 -25.82 39.41
CA TYR A 211 -8.90 -25.03 40.62
C TYR A 211 -7.83 -25.67 41.53
N SER A 212 -7.83 -27.00 41.69
CA SER A 212 -6.84 -27.70 42.52
C SER A 212 -5.41 -27.56 41.99
N GLN A 213 -5.23 -27.66 40.67
CA GLN A 213 -3.94 -27.37 40.00
C GLN A 213 -3.55 -25.88 40.12
N GLY A 214 -4.54 -24.98 40.18
CA GLY A 214 -4.33 -23.58 40.56
C GLY A 214 -3.80 -23.43 41.98
N VAL A 215 -4.40 -24.08 42.99
CA VAL A 215 -3.95 -24.02 44.39
C VAL A 215 -2.49 -24.46 44.54
N GLU A 216 -2.11 -25.59 43.95
CA GLU A 216 -0.76 -26.17 44.04
C GLU A 216 0.32 -25.18 43.57
N LYS A 217 0.09 -24.47 42.45
CA LYS A 217 1.00 -23.46 41.91
C LYS A 217 0.91 -22.13 42.67
N MET A 218 -0.25 -21.80 43.21
CA MET A 218 -0.47 -20.57 43.98
C MET A 218 0.18 -20.62 45.38
N GLN A 219 0.18 -21.77 46.07
CA GLN A 219 0.83 -21.93 47.38
C GLN A 219 2.32 -21.59 47.32
N ASN A 220 3.05 -22.21 46.38
CA ASN A 220 4.45 -21.92 46.06
C ASN A 220 4.71 -20.45 45.66
N SER A 221 3.67 -19.69 45.34
CA SER A 221 3.73 -18.29 44.91
C SER A 221 3.34 -17.31 46.02
N VAL A 222 2.46 -17.72 46.96
CA VAL A 222 2.17 -16.98 48.21
C VAL A 222 3.36 -17.02 49.16
N GLU A 223 4.06 -18.15 49.27
CA GLU A 223 5.32 -18.24 50.04
C GLU A 223 6.40 -17.28 49.54
N LYS A 224 6.41 -17.01 48.22
CA LYS A 224 7.27 -16.02 47.56
C LYS A 224 6.70 -14.59 47.61
N ASN A 225 5.60 -14.35 48.32
CA ASN A 225 4.84 -13.09 48.40
C ASN A 225 4.43 -12.51 47.04
N VAL A 226 4.12 -13.36 46.05
CA VAL A 226 3.67 -12.94 44.70
C VAL A 226 2.15 -12.77 44.64
N PHE A 227 1.39 -13.64 45.29
CA PHE A 227 -0.06 -13.50 45.44
C PHE A 227 -0.44 -13.17 46.89
N ASP A 228 -1.57 -12.49 47.07
CA ASP A 228 -2.20 -12.34 48.37
C ASP A 228 -2.77 -13.70 48.86
N LYS A 229 -2.60 -13.99 50.16
CA LYS A 229 -3.16 -15.19 50.80
C LYS A 229 -4.68 -15.30 50.62
N VAL A 230 -5.38 -14.17 50.49
CA VAL A 230 -6.82 -14.08 50.21
C VAL A 230 -7.21 -14.80 48.90
N TRP A 231 -6.38 -14.73 47.86
CA TRP A 231 -6.62 -15.46 46.59
C TRP A 231 -6.52 -16.98 46.78
N THR A 232 -5.54 -17.46 47.55
CA THR A 232 -5.39 -18.90 47.84
C THR A 232 -6.58 -19.43 48.63
N ILE A 233 -7.05 -18.71 49.66
CA ILE A 233 -8.24 -19.11 50.43
C ILE A 233 -9.48 -19.20 49.53
N PHE A 234 -9.69 -18.21 48.65
CA PHE A 234 -10.81 -18.19 47.71
C PHE A 234 -10.79 -19.40 46.76
N VAL A 235 -9.63 -19.69 46.15
CA VAL A 235 -9.50 -20.81 45.20
C VAL A 235 -9.53 -22.17 45.91
N GLN A 236 -9.03 -22.29 47.14
CA GLN A 236 -9.20 -23.50 47.98
C GLN A 236 -10.67 -23.76 48.34
N ALA A 237 -11.43 -22.71 48.69
CA ALA A 237 -12.87 -22.82 48.92
C ALA A 237 -13.60 -23.27 47.64
N LYS A 238 -13.29 -22.67 46.49
CA LYS A 238 -13.87 -23.07 45.19
C LYS A 238 -13.50 -24.49 44.75
N ALA A 239 -12.25 -24.91 44.89
CA ALA A 239 -11.82 -26.27 44.58
C ALA A 239 -12.61 -27.31 45.39
N SER A 240 -12.74 -27.07 46.70
CA SER A 240 -13.49 -27.92 47.63
C SER A 240 -15.00 -27.93 47.32
N HIS A 241 -15.57 -26.77 47.00
CA HIS A 241 -16.99 -26.61 46.66
C HIS A 241 -17.36 -27.30 45.33
N MET A 242 -16.56 -27.10 44.27
CA MET A 242 -16.76 -27.79 42.99
C MET A 242 -16.55 -29.30 43.10
N GLY A 243 -15.64 -29.75 43.98
CA GLY A 243 -15.49 -31.16 44.33
C GLY A 243 -16.76 -31.73 44.95
N SER A 244 -17.32 -31.04 45.95
CA SER A 244 -18.59 -31.43 46.60
C SER A 244 -19.74 -31.53 45.59
N ILE A 245 -19.87 -30.53 44.70
CA ILE A 245 -20.87 -30.51 43.62
C ILE A 245 -20.69 -31.69 42.65
N ALA A 246 -19.45 -32.00 42.26
CA ALA A 246 -19.15 -33.14 41.39
C ALA A 246 -19.55 -34.48 42.04
N SER A 247 -19.24 -34.64 43.32
CA SER A 247 -19.60 -35.80 44.14
C SER A 247 -21.12 -35.95 44.30
N TYR A 248 -21.83 -34.84 44.55
CA TYR A 248 -23.30 -34.77 44.66
C TYR A 248 -24.00 -35.20 43.35
N TYR A 249 -23.65 -34.60 42.21
CA TYR A 249 -24.26 -34.97 40.93
C TYR A 249 -23.89 -36.38 40.48
N GLN A 250 -22.70 -36.89 40.84
CA GLN A 250 -22.35 -38.29 40.59
C GLN A 250 -23.15 -39.25 41.49
N ALA A 251 -23.43 -38.88 42.75
CA ALA A 251 -24.29 -39.68 43.61
C ALA A 251 -25.72 -39.80 43.08
N ILE A 252 -26.28 -38.72 42.53
CA ILE A 252 -27.59 -38.76 41.86
C ILE A 252 -27.52 -39.72 40.66
N ALA A 253 -26.48 -39.63 39.82
CA ALA A 253 -26.30 -40.54 38.67
C ALA A 253 -26.07 -42.02 39.07
N ASP A 254 -25.40 -42.27 40.19
CA ASP A 254 -25.20 -43.63 40.72
C ASP A 254 -26.50 -44.16 41.36
N SER A 255 -27.36 -43.30 41.91
CA SER A 255 -28.70 -43.67 42.38
C SER A 255 -29.67 -43.92 41.20
N GLU A 256 -29.59 -43.12 40.13
CA GLU A 256 -30.28 -43.35 38.85
C GLU A 256 -29.91 -44.71 38.22
N SER A 257 -28.70 -45.23 38.49
CA SER A 257 -28.24 -46.55 38.04
C SER A 257 -28.50 -47.69 39.05
N GLY A 258 -29.24 -47.43 40.13
CA GLY A 258 -29.59 -48.43 41.16
C GLY A 258 -28.46 -48.76 42.14
N SER A 259 -27.36 -47.99 42.14
CA SER A 259 -26.18 -48.20 43.02
C SER A 259 -26.25 -47.34 44.28
N HIS A 260 -27.37 -47.40 45.00
CA HIS A 260 -27.70 -46.56 46.16
C HIS A 260 -26.63 -46.59 47.27
N GLY A 261 -26.00 -47.75 47.54
CA GLY A 261 -24.89 -47.85 48.51
C GLY A 261 -23.68 -46.99 48.11
N VAL A 262 -23.34 -46.98 46.81
CA VAL A 262 -22.26 -46.15 46.24
C VAL A 262 -22.65 -44.67 46.26
N ALA A 263 -23.91 -44.35 45.97
CA ALA A 263 -24.43 -42.99 46.04
C ALA A 263 -24.32 -42.39 47.45
N ILE A 264 -24.66 -43.15 48.50
CA ILE A 264 -24.49 -42.73 49.90
C ILE A 264 -23.02 -42.40 50.21
N ALA A 265 -22.09 -43.28 49.84
CA ALA A 265 -20.66 -43.04 50.06
C ALA A 265 -20.17 -41.77 49.33
N ARG A 266 -20.65 -41.49 48.11
CA ARG A 266 -20.37 -40.23 47.42
C ARG A 266 -20.98 -39.00 48.08
N LEU A 267 -22.18 -39.12 48.67
CA LEU A 267 -22.81 -38.01 49.42
C LEU A 267 -22.09 -37.73 50.74
N GLN A 268 -21.57 -38.75 51.42
CA GLN A 268 -20.68 -38.58 52.58
C GLN A 268 -19.39 -37.84 52.19
N MET A 269 -18.77 -38.22 51.07
CA MET A 269 -17.61 -37.52 50.51
C MET A 269 -17.96 -36.08 50.12
N ALA A 270 -19.15 -35.84 49.56
CA ALA A 270 -19.63 -34.51 49.20
C ALA A 270 -19.83 -33.60 50.42
N ASP A 271 -20.39 -34.10 51.53
CA ASP A 271 -20.59 -33.31 52.76
C ASP A 271 -19.25 -32.97 53.45
N ARG A 272 -18.30 -33.92 53.47
CA ARG A 272 -16.92 -33.67 53.92
C ARG A 272 -16.28 -32.55 53.09
N GLN A 273 -16.36 -32.63 51.76
CA GLN A 273 -15.85 -31.61 50.85
C GLN A 273 -16.55 -30.25 51.01
N SER A 274 -17.87 -30.23 51.25
CA SER A 274 -18.62 -28.99 51.52
C SER A 274 -18.24 -28.38 52.88
N THR A 275 -17.98 -29.21 53.88
CA THR A 275 -17.49 -28.78 55.21
C THR A 275 -16.08 -28.20 55.10
N THR A 276 -15.17 -28.81 54.31
CA THR A 276 -13.85 -28.26 54.01
C THR A 276 -13.93 -26.94 53.25
N ALA A 277 -14.83 -26.82 52.27
CA ALA A 277 -15.11 -25.55 51.58
C ALA A 277 -15.56 -24.48 52.59
N LEU A 278 -16.45 -24.83 53.52
CA LEU A 278 -16.96 -23.93 54.54
C LEU A 278 -15.90 -23.56 55.60
N SER A 279 -14.92 -24.41 55.90
CA SER A 279 -13.81 -24.05 56.80
C SER A 279 -12.83 -23.06 56.14
N TRP A 280 -12.50 -23.25 54.87
CA TRP A 280 -11.75 -22.24 54.11
C TRP A 280 -12.53 -20.92 54.04
N ALA A 281 -13.84 -21.01 53.79
CA ALA A 281 -14.72 -19.85 53.75
C ALA A 281 -14.73 -19.06 55.08
N LYS A 282 -14.85 -19.75 56.22
CA LYS A 282 -14.78 -19.11 57.56
C LYS A 282 -13.42 -18.46 57.88
N THR A 283 -12.38 -18.72 57.08
CA THR A 283 -11.02 -18.19 57.26
C THR A 283 -10.77 -16.89 56.46
N PHE A 284 -11.71 -16.49 55.60
CA PHE A 284 -11.59 -15.28 54.77
C PHE A 284 -11.83 -13.99 55.59
N PRO A 285 -11.04 -12.91 55.39
CA PRO A 285 -11.20 -11.67 56.17
C PRO A 285 -12.49 -10.91 55.82
N SER A 286 -13.16 -10.34 56.83
CA SER A 286 -14.44 -9.62 56.67
C SER A 286 -14.39 -8.37 55.79
N SER A 287 -13.19 -7.91 55.41
CA SER A 287 -12.97 -6.92 54.36
C SER A 287 -11.75 -7.40 53.53
N PRO A 288 -11.92 -7.72 52.24
CA PRO A 288 -10.79 -8.06 51.38
C PRO A 288 -9.96 -6.81 51.05
N PRO A 289 -8.63 -6.91 50.95
CA PRO A 289 -7.80 -5.77 50.57
C PRO A 289 -8.05 -5.38 49.10
N ALA A 290 -8.00 -4.07 48.81
CA ALA A 290 -8.48 -3.48 47.55
C ALA A 290 -7.66 -3.87 46.29
N ASN A 291 -6.48 -4.46 46.48
CA ASN A 291 -5.66 -5.07 45.43
C ASN A 291 -6.29 -6.35 44.82
N THR A 292 -7.21 -7.02 45.52
CA THR A 292 -7.73 -8.35 45.12
C THR A 292 -8.79 -8.34 44.02
N ASN A 293 -9.33 -7.17 43.64
CA ASN A 293 -10.48 -6.99 42.74
C ASN A 293 -11.79 -7.71 43.17
N LEU A 294 -11.91 -8.20 44.41
CA LEU A 294 -13.15 -8.76 44.93
C LEU A 294 -14.05 -7.67 45.52
N THR A 295 -15.37 -7.75 45.28
CA THR A 295 -16.34 -6.88 45.95
C THR A 295 -16.60 -7.36 47.38
N ALA A 296 -17.01 -6.48 48.30
CA ALA A 296 -17.34 -6.87 49.67
C ALA A 296 -18.43 -7.96 49.74
N GLU A 297 -19.41 -7.89 48.83
CA GLU A 297 -20.53 -8.85 48.72
C GLU A 297 -20.16 -10.14 47.97
N SER A 298 -19.04 -10.18 47.25
CA SER A 298 -18.51 -11.43 46.68
C SER A 298 -18.29 -12.46 47.77
N TRP A 299 -17.91 -12.03 48.97
CA TRP A 299 -17.57 -12.96 50.03
C TRP A 299 -18.78 -13.68 50.65
N SER A 300 -19.81 -12.92 51.06
CA SER A 300 -21.07 -13.49 51.55
C SER A 300 -21.73 -14.41 50.53
N SER A 301 -21.71 -14.00 49.25
CA SER A 301 -22.26 -14.80 48.14
C SER A 301 -21.63 -16.19 48.03
N LEU A 302 -20.30 -16.33 48.19
CA LEU A 302 -19.65 -17.65 48.18
C LEU A 302 -19.99 -18.48 49.42
N VAL A 303 -20.03 -17.85 50.59
CA VAL A 303 -20.41 -18.52 51.85
C VAL A 303 -21.81 -19.13 51.75
N ASP A 304 -22.77 -18.37 51.22
CA ASP A 304 -24.16 -18.81 51.14
C ASP A 304 -24.41 -19.83 50.02
N LEU A 305 -23.64 -19.80 48.93
CA LEU A 305 -23.59 -20.88 47.94
C LEU A 305 -23.05 -22.20 48.53
N ILE A 306 -21.96 -22.14 49.31
CA ILE A 306 -21.39 -23.32 49.98
C ILE A 306 -22.37 -23.89 51.02
N LYS A 307 -23.04 -23.04 51.81
CA LYS A 307 -24.10 -23.47 52.74
C LYS A 307 -25.27 -24.12 51.99
N HIS A 308 -25.75 -23.50 50.91
CA HIS A 308 -26.88 -24.04 50.14
C HIS A 308 -26.57 -25.42 49.56
N ASN A 309 -25.37 -25.60 48.99
CA ASN A 309 -24.88 -26.91 48.57
C ASN A 309 -24.82 -27.91 49.74
N GLN A 310 -24.30 -27.51 50.90
CA GLN A 310 -24.25 -28.39 52.08
C GLN A 310 -25.65 -28.84 52.52
N THR A 311 -26.63 -27.93 52.61
CA THR A 311 -28.02 -28.27 52.93
C THR A 311 -28.62 -29.25 51.93
N ASN A 312 -28.38 -29.06 50.63
CA ASN A 312 -28.88 -29.96 49.59
C ASN A 312 -28.24 -31.36 49.69
N VAL A 313 -26.92 -31.43 49.92
CA VAL A 313 -26.19 -32.69 50.13
C VAL A 313 -26.71 -33.42 51.37
N GLN A 314 -26.85 -32.72 52.51
CA GLN A 314 -27.29 -33.32 53.77
C GLN A 314 -28.76 -33.79 53.73
N ALA A 315 -29.64 -33.03 53.06
CA ALA A 315 -31.02 -33.45 52.84
C ALA A 315 -31.09 -34.73 51.98
N LEU A 316 -30.36 -34.77 50.85
CA LEU A 316 -30.34 -35.94 49.98
C LEU A 316 -29.67 -37.15 50.66
N LEU A 317 -28.59 -36.94 51.41
CA LEU A 317 -27.92 -37.99 52.20
C LEU A 317 -28.88 -38.60 53.23
N THR A 318 -29.63 -37.77 53.95
CA THR A 318 -30.59 -38.24 54.96
C THR A 318 -31.69 -39.10 54.32
N THR A 319 -32.21 -38.69 53.17
CA THR A 319 -33.21 -39.47 52.41
C THR A 319 -32.62 -40.77 51.87
N MET A 320 -31.47 -40.73 51.20
CA MET A 320 -30.85 -41.93 50.60
C MET A 320 -30.38 -42.95 51.63
N VAL A 321 -29.86 -42.51 52.78
CA VAL A 321 -29.53 -43.42 53.91
C VAL A 321 -30.80 -44.09 54.41
N LYS A 322 -31.87 -43.33 54.68
CA LYS A 322 -33.16 -43.88 55.10
C LYS A 322 -33.72 -44.89 54.08
N ASP A 323 -33.73 -44.56 52.81
CA ASP A 323 -34.26 -45.44 51.77
C ASP A 323 -33.39 -46.71 51.59
N ASN A 324 -32.07 -46.62 51.83
CA ASN A 324 -31.22 -47.81 51.86
C ASN A 324 -31.45 -48.67 53.12
N ASP A 325 -31.60 -48.05 54.28
CA ASP A 325 -31.79 -48.76 55.56
C ASP A 325 -33.17 -49.42 55.69
N PHE A 326 -34.19 -48.93 54.95
CA PHE A 326 -35.55 -49.50 54.95
C PHE A 326 -35.94 -50.25 53.67
N ILE A 327 -35.27 -50.02 52.53
CA ILE A 327 -35.64 -50.61 51.22
C ILE A 327 -34.45 -51.37 50.62
N TYR A 328 -33.38 -50.68 50.22
CA TYR A 328 -32.39 -51.25 49.30
C TYR A 328 -31.33 -52.15 49.95
N HIS A 329 -31.01 -51.94 51.22
CA HIS A 329 -30.06 -52.70 52.04
C HIS A 329 -28.67 -52.92 51.37
N GLN A 330 -28.22 -51.98 50.53
CA GLN A 330 -26.93 -52.11 49.85
C GLN A 330 -25.78 -51.73 50.78
N PRO A 331 -24.63 -52.43 50.70
CA PRO A 331 -23.44 -52.08 51.47
C PRO A 331 -22.86 -50.75 50.98
N VAL A 332 -22.61 -49.83 51.91
CA VAL A 332 -21.95 -48.55 51.64
C VAL A 332 -20.44 -48.77 51.58
N PRO A 333 -19.76 -48.54 50.43
CA PRO A 333 -18.31 -48.74 50.32
C PRO A 333 -17.54 -47.62 51.03
N ASN A 334 -16.33 -47.92 51.49
CA ASN A 334 -15.39 -46.91 51.97
C ASN A 334 -14.92 -45.99 50.82
N GLU A 335 -14.54 -44.74 51.11
CA GLU A 335 -14.15 -43.73 50.11
C GLU A 335 -13.02 -44.21 49.19
N ALA A 336 -12.05 -44.96 49.72
CA ALA A 336 -10.95 -45.54 48.94
C ALA A 336 -11.39 -46.59 47.89
N GLY A 337 -12.63 -47.10 47.99
CA GLY A 337 -13.25 -47.98 47.00
C GLY A 337 -14.11 -47.25 45.96
N LEU A 338 -14.24 -45.93 46.03
CA LEU A 338 -15.01 -45.14 45.06
C LEU A 338 -14.19 -44.87 43.80
N SER A 339 -14.81 -45.05 42.64
CA SER A 339 -14.23 -44.60 41.37
C SER A 339 -14.15 -43.06 41.33
N PRO A 340 -13.00 -42.46 40.97
CA PRO A 340 -12.90 -41.01 40.79
C PRO A 340 -13.94 -40.50 39.76
N VAL A 341 -14.53 -39.34 40.03
CA VAL A 341 -15.48 -38.71 39.09
C VAL A 341 -14.77 -38.44 37.77
N ALA A 342 -15.29 -38.99 36.67
CA ALA A 342 -14.74 -38.76 35.33
C ALA A 342 -14.80 -37.27 34.98
N ARG A 343 -13.87 -36.78 34.15
CA ARG A 343 -13.73 -35.35 33.84
C ARG A 343 -14.02 -35.06 32.38
N VAL A 344 -14.73 -33.96 32.10
CA VAL A 344 -15.02 -33.48 30.74
C VAL A 344 -14.64 -32.00 30.62
N THR A 345 -13.65 -31.73 29.79
CA THR A 345 -13.18 -30.38 29.46
C THR A 345 -14.11 -29.73 28.44
N ALA A 346 -14.90 -28.73 28.88
CA ALA A 346 -15.63 -27.83 28.00
C ALA A 346 -14.75 -26.61 27.65
N ALA A 347 -14.23 -25.93 28.67
CA ALA A 347 -13.37 -24.76 28.50
C ALA A 347 -11.96 -25.13 28.03
N LYS A 348 -11.48 -24.44 26.99
CA LYS A 348 -10.09 -24.46 26.53
C LYS A 348 -9.59 -23.02 26.33
N ALA A 349 -8.29 -22.80 26.47
CA ALA A 349 -7.67 -21.54 26.08
C ALA A 349 -7.79 -21.39 24.55
N ILE A 350 -8.27 -20.23 24.07
CA ILE A 350 -8.36 -19.97 22.62
C ILE A 350 -6.97 -19.50 22.15
N PRO A 351 -6.37 -20.14 21.12
CA PRO A 351 -5.10 -19.68 20.56
C PRO A 351 -5.16 -18.21 20.15
N VAL A 352 -4.10 -17.46 20.45
CA VAL A 352 -4.03 -16.02 20.14
C VAL A 352 -4.08 -15.77 18.63
N SER A 353 -3.62 -16.72 17.81
CA SER A 353 -3.80 -16.69 16.35
C SER A 353 -5.26 -16.87 15.89
N GLU A 354 -6.10 -17.59 16.63
CA GLU A 354 -7.53 -17.75 16.36
C GLU A 354 -8.30 -16.48 16.75
N LEU A 355 -7.95 -15.89 17.90
CA LEU A 355 -8.48 -14.58 18.32
C LEU A 355 -8.19 -13.48 17.29
N TYR A 356 -6.94 -13.36 16.80
CA TYR A 356 -6.56 -12.35 15.81
C TYR A 356 -7.06 -12.60 14.37
N GLN A 357 -7.65 -13.75 14.07
CA GLN A 357 -8.31 -14.00 12.77
C GLN A 357 -9.72 -13.38 12.66
N GLY A 358 -10.31 -12.93 13.77
CA GLY A 358 -11.59 -12.23 13.75
C GLY A 358 -11.51 -10.89 12.99
N GLN A 359 -12.41 -10.68 12.01
CA GLN A 359 -12.48 -9.44 11.21
C GLN A 359 -12.54 -8.18 12.08
N ASP A 360 -13.14 -8.27 13.27
CA ASP A 360 -13.28 -7.15 14.17
C ASP A 360 -11.95 -6.70 14.79
N ILE A 361 -10.97 -7.58 15.02
CA ILE A 361 -9.67 -7.13 15.57
C ILE A 361 -8.84 -6.41 14.49
N GLN A 362 -8.94 -6.80 13.23
CA GLN A 362 -8.33 -6.03 12.13
C GLN A 362 -8.98 -4.62 12.01
N ARG A 363 -10.30 -4.52 12.21
CA ARG A 363 -11.01 -3.23 12.27
C ARG A 363 -10.61 -2.38 13.50
N ILE A 364 -10.42 -3.01 14.67
CA ILE A 364 -10.01 -2.35 15.92
C ILE A 364 -8.58 -1.83 15.83
N THR A 365 -7.64 -2.61 15.28
CA THR A 365 -6.25 -2.19 15.07
C THR A 365 -6.15 -1.01 14.08
N GLY A 366 -6.96 -1.05 13.01
CA GLY A 366 -6.92 -0.05 11.95
C GLY A 366 -5.68 -0.16 11.06
N PRO A 367 -5.47 0.80 10.14
CA PRO A 367 -4.30 0.81 9.25
C PRO A 367 -2.99 1.05 10.02
N ASP A 368 -1.87 0.58 9.46
CA ASP A 368 -0.51 0.84 9.98
C ASP A 368 -0.23 2.34 10.02
N ILE A 369 0.03 2.86 11.23
CA ILE A 369 0.38 4.27 11.46
C ILE A 369 1.60 4.68 10.62
N PHE A 370 2.56 3.78 10.40
CA PHE A 370 3.81 4.06 9.70
C PHE A 370 3.86 3.48 8.27
N GLN A 371 2.70 3.19 7.65
CA GLN A 371 2.62 2.59 6.30
C GLN A 371 3.50 3.31 5.26
N LYS A 372 3.52 4.65 5.32
CA LYS A 372 4.31 5.54 4.45
C LYS A 372 5.82 5.30 4.54
N LEU A 373 6.34 5.02 5.75
CA LEU A 373 7.76 4.98 6.08
C LEU A 373 8.39 3.64 5.64
N ARG A 374 8.86 3.58 4.39
CA ARG A 374 9.40 2.35 3.79
C ARG A 374 10.90 2.25 3.99
N SER A 375 11.36 1.12 4.57
CA SER A 375 12.78 0.87 4.80
C SER A 375 13.54 0.79 3.47
N LYS A 376 14.77 1.33 3.41
CA LYS A 376 15.61 1.33 2.19
C LYS A 376 15.69 -0.03 1.49
N TRP A 377 15.82 -1.13 2.24
CA TRP A 377 15.81 -2.50 1.71
C TRP A 377 14.46 -2.90 1.06
N VAL A 378 13.32 -2.42 1.57
CA VAL A 378 12.00 -2.65 0.96
C VAL A 378 11.87 -1.85 -0.32
N THR A 379 12.22 -0.56 -0.29
CA THR A 379 12.17 0.33 -1.46
C THR A 379 13.08 -0.20 -2.57
N GLU A 380 14.32 -0.57 -2.25
CA GLU A 380 15.27 -1.14 -3.21
C GLU A 380 14.77 -2.45 -3.82
N ASN A 381 14.27 -3.39 -3.00
CA ASN A 381 13.77 -4.66 -3.52
C ASN A 381 12.45 -4.52 -4.29
N SER A 382 11.60 -3.55 -3.93
CA SER A 382 10.43 -3.19 -4.75
C SER A 382 10.85 -2.61 -6.10
N SER A 383 11.89 -1.77 -6.16
CA SER A 383 12.45 -1.27 -7.42
C SER A 383 13.10 -2.37 -8.26
N ARG A 384 13.83 -3.31 -7.63
CA ARG A 384 14.37 -4.50 -8.31
C ARG A 384 13.24 -5.37 -8.89
N TYR A 385 12.15 -5.57 -8.14
CA TYR A 385 10.98 -6.31 -8.62
C TYR A 385 10.24 -5.59 -9.76
N GLU A 386 10.10 -4.26 -9.71
CA GLU A 386 9.56 -3.50 -10.85
C GLU A 386 10.42 -3.63 -12.11
N GLU A 387 11.75 -3.72 -11.98
CA GLU A 387 12.61 -3.95 -13.13
C GLU A 387 12.53 -5.40 -13.64
N GLU A 388 12.35 -6.42 -12.78
CA GLU A 388 12.02 -7.78 -13.26
C GLU A 388 10.65 -7.84 -13.95
N LYS A 389 9.63 -7.18 -13.39
CA LYS A 389 8.32 -6.97 -14.04
C LYS A 389 8.47 -6.20 -15.35
N ALA A 390 9.40 -5.24 -15.44
CA ALA A 390 9.67 -4.51 -16.68
C ALA A 390 10.38 -5.38 -17.72
N LYS A 391 11.36 -6.21 -17.33
CA LYS A 391 11.98 -7.23 -18.20
C LYS A 391 10.93 -8.18 -18.76
N LEU A 392 10.01 -8.68 -17.93
CA LEU A 392 8.89 -9.51 -18.33
C LEU A 392 8.03 -8.82 -19.41
N ARG A 393 7.56 -7.59 -19.13
CA ARG A 393 6.76 -6.77 -20.07
C ARG A 393 7.52 -6.52 -21.38
N ARG A 394 8.81 -6.15 -21.33
CA ARG A 394 9.66 -5.89 -22.50
C ARG A 394 9.87 -7.16 -23.34
N ALA A 395 10.06 -8.31 -22.71
CA ALA A 395 10.26 -9.59 -23.39
C ALA A 395 9.01 -10.05 -24.15
N GLU A 396 7.85 -10.08 -23.48
CA GLU A 396 6.59 -10.50 -24.13
C GLU A 396 6.17 -9.52 -25.24
N ASN A 397 6.32 -8.21 -25.01
CA ASN A 397 6.04 -7.20 -26.04
C ASN A 397 6.96 -7.36 -27.25
N LYS A 398 8.28 -7.54 -27.05
CA LYS A 398 9.24 -7.81 -28.14
C LYS A 398 8.87 -9.09 -28.92
N ASN A 399 8.47 -10.15 -28.24
CA ASN A 399 8.05 -11.41 -28.88
C ASN A 399 6.79 -11.21 -29.73
N ALA A 400 5.79 -10.49 -29.21
CA ALA A 400 4.54 -10.23 -29.91
C ALA A 400 4.73 -9.29 -31.12
N GLU A 401 5.52 -8.23 -30.98
CA GLU A 401 5.91 -7.33 -32.08
C GLU A 401 6.77 -8.02 -33.14
N ALA A 402 7.59 -9.02 -32.76
CA ALA A 402 8.33 -9.83 -33.74
C ALA A 402 7.37 -10.67 -34.58
N ALA A 403 6.38 -11.30 -33.93
CA ALA A 403 5.35 -12.09 -34.61
C ALA A 403 4.41 -11.23 -35.49
N SER A 404 4.04 -10.01 -35.05
CA SER A 404 3.32 -9.06 -35.92
C SER A 404 4.17 -8.63 -37.10
N ARG A 405 5.43 -8.20 -36.89
CA ARG A 405 6.30 -7.81 -38.02
C ARG A 405 6.56 -8.94 -39.01
N GLU A 406 6.69 -10.19 -38.56
CA GLU A 406 6.80 -11.35 -39.46
C GLU A 406 5.50 -11.55 -40.27
N MET A 407 4.34 -11.34 -39.64
CA MET A 407 3.04 -11.35 -40.31
C MET A 407 2.92 -10.20 -41.33
N ASP A 408 3.22 -8.96 -40.96
CA ASP A 408 3.16 -7.76 -41.81
C ASP A 408 4.04 -7.92 -43.04
N ILE A 409 5.29 -8.36 -42.86
CA ILE A 409 6.25 -8.66 -43.93
C ILE A 409 5.71 -9.79 -44.81
N GLY A 410 5.06 -10.79 -44.23
CA GLY A 410 4.40 -11.87 -44.96
C GLY A 410 3.23 -11.39 -45.81
N LEU A 411 2.30 -10.61 -45.25
CA LEU A 411 1.13 -10.06 -45.95
C LEU A 411 1.56 -9.11 -47.08
N LEU A 412 2.51 -8.21 -46.79
CA LEU A 412 3.07 -7.27 -47.77
C LEU A 412 3.81 -8.00 -48.91
N LYS A 413 4.53 -9.10 -48.61
CA LYS A 413 5.15 -9.95 -49.62
C LYS A 413 4.12 -10.69 -50.50
N LEU A 414 2.94 -10.98 -49.98
CA LEU A 414 1.84 -11.62 -50.70
C LEU A 414 0.92 -10.60 -51.40
N GLU A 415 1.13 -9.29 -51.22
CA GLU A 415 0.27 -8.20 -51.73
C GLU A 415 -1.18 -8.28 -51.18
N LEU A 416 -1.37 -8.93 -50.01
CA LEU A 416 -2.66 -9.13 -49.35
C LEU A 416 -2.99 -7.98 -48.38
N PRO A 417 -4.27 -7.59 -48.22
CA PRO A 417 -5.48 -8.14 -48.86
C PRO A 417 -5.72 -7.64 -50.30
N GLY A 418 -4.99 -6.62 -50.76
CA GLY A 418 -5.24 -5.90 -52.02
C GLY A 418 -5.40 -6.81 -53.24
N ALA A 419 -4.53 -7.83 -53.35
CA ALA A 419 -4.58 -8.86 -54.40
C ALA A 419 -5.98 -9.50 -54.60
N LEU A 420 -6.75 -9.71 -53.53
CA LEU A 420 -8.05 -10.40 -53.60
C LEU A 420 -9.15 -9.50 -54.18
N ASN A 421 -9.19 -8.22 -53.80
CA ASN A 421 -10.18 -7.26 -54.31
C ASN A 421 -10.09 -7.09 -55.84
N ILE A 422 -8.88 -7.20 -56.39
CA ILE A 422 -8.63 -7.13 -57.84
C ILE A 422 -9.20 -8.37 -58.54
N LEU A 423 -8.87 -9.57 -58.03
CA LEU A 423 -9.31 -10.85 -58.60
C LEU A 423 -10.83 -11.07 -58.48
N LYS A 424 -11.50 -10.34 -57.57
CA LYS A 424 -12.97 -10.31 -57.42
C LYS A 424 -13.70 -9.51 -58.51
N GLY A 425 -12.98 -8.97 -59.50
CA GLY A 425 -13.54 -8.19 -60.61
C GLY A 425 -13.37 -6.66 -60.48
N GLY A 426 -12.43 -6.20 -59.64
CA GLY A 426 -12.16 -4.78 -59.35
C GLY A 426 -11.62 -3.93 -60.52
N MET A 427 -11.82 -4.32 -61.78
CA MET A 427 -11.45 -3.54 -62.98
C MET A 427 -12.53 -2.53 -63.39
N ASN A 428 -13.78 -2.72 -62.94
CA ASN A 428 -14.93 -1.92 -63.36
C ASN A 428 -15.28 -0.78 -62.39
N GLN A 429 -14.56 -0.64 -61.28
CA GLN A 429 -14.56 0.63 -60.56
C GLN A 429 -13.67 1.59 -61.35
N GLU A 430 -14.20 2.78 -61.67
CA GLU A 430 -13.58 3.74 -62.59
C GLU A 430 -12.21 4.24 -62.11
N ILE A 431 -11.60 5.16 -62.88
CA ILE A 431 -10.37 5.87 -62.51
C ILE A 431 -10.62 6.91 -61.41
N SER A 432 -11.43 6.55 -60.41
CA SER A 432 -11.50 7.22 -59.12
C SER A 432 -10.15 7.07 -58.41
N ALA A 433 -9.82 8.02 -57.54
CA ALA A 433 -8.55 8.02 -56.84
C ALA A 433 -8.48 6.89 -55.80
N ASP A 434 -7.40 6.86 -55.02
CA ASP A 434 -7.43 6.05 -53.80
C ASP A 434 -8.37 6.68 -52.79
N GLU A 435 -9.19 5.87 -52.12
CA GLU A 435 -10.02 6.31 -51.00
C GLU A 435 -9.16 6.95 -49.89
N GLU A 436 -7.92 6.46 -49.72
CA GLU A 436 -6.89 7.12 -48.90
C GLU A 436 -6.46 8.50 -49.44
N PHE A 437 -6.33 8.66 -50.77
CA PHE A 437 -5.93 9.94 -51.37
C PHE A 437 -7.07 10.97 -51.29
N CYS A 438 -8.32 10.55 -51.54
CA CYS A 438 -9.49 11.37 -51.28
C CYS A 438 -9.53 11.79 -49.82
N ARG A 439 -9.37 10.85 -48.87
CA ARG A 439 -9.25 11.17 -47.43
C ARG A 439 -8.11 12.17 -47.14
N TRP A 440 -6.93 12.02 -47.75
CA TRP A 440 -5.84 12.99 -47.56
C TRP A 440 -6.25 14.40 -48.05
N CYS A 441 -6.88 14.51 -49.21
CA CYS A 441 -7.38 15.80 -49.72
C CYS A 441 -8.49 16.38 -48.84
N SER A 442 -9.47 15.57 -48.40
CA SER A 442 -10.54 15.99 -47.50
C SER A 442 -10.05 16.37 -46.09
N GLU A 443 -8.95 15.78 -45.60
CA GLU A 443 -8.30 16.18 -44.34
C GLU A 443 -7.43 17.44 -44.47
N LEU A 444 -7.00 17.80 -45.70
CA LEU A 444 -6.36 19.08 -46.00
C LEU A 444 -7.36 20.21 -46.28
N ALA A 445 -8.57 19.87 -46.75
CA ALA A 445 -9.66 20.83 -47.01
C ALA A 445 -10.02 21.64 -45.75
N GLY A 446 -10.20 22.95 -45.89
CA GLY A 446 -10.47 23.85 -44.78
C GLY A 446 -9.29 24.12 -43.84
N HIS A 447 -8.11 23.49 -44.03
CA HIS A 447 -6.93 23.80 -43.23
C HIS A 447 -6.29 25.12 -43.67
N ASN A 448 -6.54 26.19 -42.90
CA ASN A 448 -5.91 27.52 -43.05
C ASN A 448 -4.40 27.46 -43.30
N SER A 449 -3.85 28.39 -44.09
CA SER A 449 -2.41 28.39 -44.40
C SER A 449 -1.55 28.60 -43.14
N PHE A 450 -0.40 27.91 -43.08
CA PHE A 450 0.46 27.87 -41.90
C PHE A 450 1.17 29.20 -41.58
N HIS A 451 1.21 30.18 -42.51
CA HIS A 451 1.85 31.50 -42.30
C HIS A 451 1.50 32.10 -40.94
N ARG A 452 0.20 32.29 -40.66
CA ARG A 452 -0.28 32.84 -39.38
C ARG A 452 0.19 32.04 -38.15
N ALA A 453 0.33 30.73 -38.27
CA ALA A 453 0.79 29.89 -37.17
C ALA A 453 2.31 30.05 -36.94
N PHE A 454 3.10 30.34 -37.97
CA PHE A 454 4.50 30.72 -37.84
C PHE A 454 4.67 32.16 -37.31
N ASP A 455 3.80 33.09 -37.72
CA ASP A 455 3.79 34.46 -37.19
C ASP A 455 3.53 34.45 -35.67
N GLU A 456 2.46 33.75 -35.22
CA GLU A 456 2.13 33.57 -33.80
C GLU A 456 3.24 32.84 -32.99
N LEU A 457 4.11 32.06 -33.64
CA LEU A 457 5.29 31.47 -33.02
C LEU A 457 6.45 32.47 -32.89
N GLN A 458 6.70 33.32 -33.89
CA GLN A 458 7.72 34.37 -33.79
C GLN A 458 7.32 35.46 -32.78
N ASP A 459 6.05 35.83 -32.71
CA ASP A 459 5.54 36.78 -31.70
C ASP A 459 5.79 36.28 -30.28
N ARG A 460 5.42 35.02 -29.98
CA ARG A 460 5.67 34.38 -28.68
C ARG A 460 7.16 34.29 -28.35
N LYS A 461 7.98 33.90 -29.32
CA LYS A 461 9.43 33.86 -29.17
C LYS A 461 10.01 35.25 -28.84
N ALA A 462 9.54 36.30 -29.52
CA ALA A 462 9.95 37.67 -29.27
C ALA A 462 9.51 38.15 -27.86
N GLU A 463 8.30 37.79 -27.43
CA GLU A 463 7.81 38.06 -26.07
C GLU A 463 8.70 37.41 -25.00
N VAL A 464 8.93 36.10 -25.07
CA VAL A 464 9.73 35.37 -24.06
C VAL A 464 11.18 35.86 -24.03
N LEU A 465 11.78 36.15 -25.18
CA LEU A 465 13.12 36.77 -25.24
C LEU A 465 13.13 38.17 -24.60
N SER A 466 12.11 38.99 -24.84
CA SER A 466 11.95 40.31 -24.22
C SER A 466 11.82 40.21 -22.68
N GLN A 467 11.07 39.22 -22.18
CA GLN A 467 10.95 38.96 -20.74
C GLN A 467 12.29 38.52 -20.11
N LEU A 468 13.06 37.63 -20.78
CA LEU A 468 14.40 37.23 -20.33
C LEU A 468 15.39 38.40 -20.32
N ASP A 469 15.29 39.28 -21.33
CA ASP A 469 16.03 40.53 -21.40
C ASP A 469 15.70 41.48 -20.25
N GLN A 470 14.42 41.63 -19.91
CA GLN A 470 13.96 42.40 -18.75
C GLN A 470 14.50 41.82 -17.44
N CYS A 471 14.44 40.49 -17.26
CA CYS A 471 14.98 39.81 -16.08
C CYS A 471 16.48 40.07 -15.91
N SER A 472 17.26 39.98 -16.99
CA SER A 472 18.69 40.34 -16.98
C SER A 472 18.89 41.78 -16.55
N LYS A 473 18.25 42.74 -17.25
CA LYS A 473 18.36 44.19 -16.98
C LYS A 473 17.98 44.54 -15.53
N GLN A 474 16.99 43.86 -14.95
CA GLN A 474 16.59 44.02 -13.55
C GLN A 474 17.67 43.54 -12.56
N LEU A 475 18.26 42.35 -12.78
CA LEU A 475 19.37 41.82 -11.95
C LEU A 475 20.63 42.68 -12.09
N ASP A 476 20.95 43.13 -13.31
CA ASP A 476 22.10 44.00 -13.62
C ASP A 476 21.96 45.36 -12.91
N LEU A 477 20.72 45.91 -12.87
CA LEU A 477 20.41 47.14 -12.16
C LEU A 477 20.55 46.99 -10.64
N GLU A 478 19.97 45.94 -10.03
CA GLU A 478 20.05 45.69 -8.59
C GLU A 478 21.48 45.50 -8.11
N GLU A 479 22.29 44.73 -8.84
CA GLU A 479 23.72 44.56 -8.53
C GLU A 479 24.47 45.89 -8.59
N SER A 480 24.22 46.70 -9.63
CA SER A 480 24.83 48.03 -9.75
C SER A 480 24.42 48.99 -8.63
N VAL A 481 23.22 48.84 -8.06
CA VAL A 481 22.73 49.65 -6.94
C VAL A 481 23.34 49.17 -5.62
N CYS A 482 23.38 47.86 -5.38
CA CYS A 482 24.02 47.28 -4.19
C CYS A 482 25.49 47.70 -4.11
N GLU A 483 26.23 47.63 -5.23
CA GLU A 483 27.66 47.96 -5.23
C GLU A 483 27.95 49.47 -5.18
N LYS A 484 27.04 50.32 -5.71
CA LYS A 484 27.10 51.78 -5.47
C LYS A 484 26.88 52.13 -4.00
N MET A 485 25.93 51.48 -3.33
CA MET A 485 25.70 51.69 -1.90
C MET A 485 26.88 51.17 -1.06
N ARG A 486 27.44 50.01 -1.40
CA ARG A 486 28.69 49.50 -0.80
C ARG A 486 29.86 50.47 -0.99
N SER A 487 30.02 51.03 -2.19
CA SER A 487 31.05 52.03 -2.48
C SER A 487 30.88 53.32 -1.66
N LYS A 488 29.63 53.74 -1.39
CA LYS A 488 29.30 54.97 -0.66
C LYS A 488 29.41 54.82 0.87
N TYR A 489 29.04 53.67 1.41
CA TYR A 489 28.92 53.44 2.86
C TYR A 489 29.98 52.46 3.42
N GLY A 490 30.78 51.82 2.56
CA GLY A 490 31.92 50.99 2.95
C GLY A 490 31.52 49.82 3.86
N ALA A 491 32.14 49.75 5.04
CA ALA A 491 31.88 48.72 6.03
C ALA A 491 30.46 48.79 6.63
N ASP A 492 29.82 49.97 6.61
CA ASP A 492 28.45 50.14 7.13
C ASP A 492 27.43 49.36 6.27
N TRP A 493 27.73 49.13 4.99
CA TRP A 493 26.84 48.40 4.06
C TRP A 493 27.02 46.88 4.17
N SER A 494 26.57 46.33 5.29
CA SER A 494 26.67 44.91 5.65
C SER A 494 25.91 43.94 4.72
N GLN A 495 25.07 44.45 3.82
CA GLN A 495 24.37 43.67 2.80
C GLN A 495 25.34 42.83 1.94
N GLN A 496 25.03 41.54 1.76
CA GLN A 496 25.87 40.65 0.93
C GLN A 496 25.95 41.12 -0.55
N PRO A 497 27.02 40.83 -1.30
CA PRO A 497 27.11 41.19 -2.73
C PRO A 497 26.14 40.41 -3.61
N SER A 498 25.33 41.12 -4.41
CA SER A 498 24.29 40.51 -5.25
C SER A 498 24.85 39.57 -6.32
N SER A 499 26.08 39.80 -6.79
CA SER A 499 26.77 38.96 -7.79
C SER A 499 26.68 37.46 -7.49
N ARG A 500 26.84 37.07 -6.21
CA ARG A 500 26.74 35.69 -5.75
C ARG A 500 25.30 35.16 -5.76
N LEU A 501 24.34 35.95 -5.29
CA LEU A 501 22.92 35.57 -5.23
C LEU A 501 22.32 35.45 -6.64
N ASN A 502 22.66 36.40 -7.52
CA ASN A 502 22.17 36.48 -8.90
C ASN A 502 22.79 35.39 -9.82
N THR A 503 23.78 34.61 -9.33
CA THR A 503 24.49 33.60 -10.13
C THR A 503 23.57 32.48 -10.63
N MET A 504 22.67 31.96 -9.79
CA MET A 504 21.73 30.89 -10.21
C MET A 504 20.74 31.42 -11.25
N LEU A 505 20.07 32.53 -10.97
CA LEU A 505 19.08 33.14 -11.87
C LEU A 505 19.71 33.57 -13.21
N ARG A 506 20.98 34.03 -13.23
CA ARG A 506 21.72 34.25 -14.48
C ARG A 506 22.12 32.96 -15.19
N GLY A 507 22.23 31.83 -14.48
CA GLY A 507 22.29 30.49 -15.08
C GLY A 507 20.99 30.18 -15.82
N ASP A 508 19.87 30.28 -15.12
CA ASP A 508 18.52 30.00 -15.66
C ASP A 508 18.20 30.88 -16.88
N VAL A 509 18.45 32.19 -16.80
CA VAL A 509 18.29 33.15 -17.92
C VAL A 509 19.13 32.76 -19.15
N ARG A 510 20.33 32.19 -18.98
CA ARG A 510 21.15 31.70 -20.10
C ARG A 510 20.59 30.40 -20.66
N SER A 511 20.31 29.42 -19.79
CA SER A 511 19.74 28.13 -20.17
C SER A 511 18.47 28.30 -21.01
N TYR A 512 17.52 29.16 -20.58
CA TYR A 512 16.30 29.40 -21.36
C TYR A 512 16.57 30.13 -22.69
N ARG A 513 17.52 31.07 -22.77
CA ARG A 513 17.91 31.65 -24.07
C ARG A 513 18.49 30.60 -25.01
N ASP A 514 19.34 29.71 -24.51
CA ASP A 514 20.00 28.68 -25.31
C ASP A 514 18.96 27.66 -25.83
N THR A 515 18.00 27.23 -25.00
CA THR A 515 16.88 26.37 -25.45
C THR A 515 15.97 27.07 -26.47
N ILE A 516 15.73 28.37 -26.35
CA ILE A 516 14.95 29.16 -27.34
C ILE A 516 15.72 29.28 -28.67
N ASN A 517 17.05 29.40 -28.63
CA ASN A 517 17.89 29.43 -29.82
C ASN A 517 17.88 28.07 -30.55
N GLU A 518 17.92 26.96 -29.81
CA GLU A 518 17.79 25.60 -30.38
C GLU A 518 16.40 25.38 -31.00
N ALA A 519 15.33 25.72 -30.27
CA ALA A 519 13.96 25.65 -30.80
C ALA A 519 13.78 26.52 -32.06
N SER A 520 14.41 27.70 -32.12
CA SER A 520 14.38 28.57 -33.30
C SER A 520 15.08 27.95 -34.53
N ALA A 521 16.00 27.00 -34.36
CA ALA A 521 16.56 26.24 -35.48
C ALA A 521 15.53 25.23 -36.02
N SER A 522 14.79 24.56 -35.13
CA SER A 522 13.67 23.68 -35.50
C SER A 522 12.53 24.45 -36.18
N ASP A 523 12.14 25.63 -35.68
CA ASP A 523 11.16 26.52 -36.33
C ASP A 523 11.59 26.89 -37.75
N SER A 524 12.87 27.18 -37.95
CA SER A 524 13.45 27.51 -39.26
C SER A 524 13.39 26.31 -40.22
N GLN A 525 13.65 25.10 -39.71
CA GLN A 525 13.51 23.86 -40.47
C GLN A 525 12.04 23.63 -40.88
N LEU A 526 11.09 23.76 -39.94
CA LEU A 526 9.65 23.65 -40.24
C LEU A 526 9.21 24.69 -41.29
N SER A 527 9.66 25.94 -41.16
CA SER A 527 9.36 26.99 -42.16
C SER A 527 9.95 26.64 -43.54
N SER A 528 11.14 26.06 -43.61
CA SER A 528 11.75 25.60 -44.86
C SER A 528 10.96 24.44 -45.50
N THR A 529 10.49 23.47 -44.70
CA THR A 529 9.66 22.36 -45.16
C THR A 529 8.30 22.83 -45.65
N PHE A 530 7.69 23.81 -44.97
CA PHE A 530 6.45 24.44 -45.43
C PHE A 530 6.63 25.08 -46.81
N ARG A 531 7.65 25.94 -46.99
CA ARG A 531 7.96 26.57 -48.29
C ARG A 531 8.29 25.58 -49.41
N GLN A 532 8.83 24.40 -49.07
CA GLN A 532 9.14 23.36 -50.07
C GLN A 532 7.87 22.70 -50.65
N TYR A 533 6.81 22.58 -49.85
CA TYR A 533 5.59 21.85 -50.22
C TYR A 533 4.34 22.73 -50.35
N GLU A 534 4.45 24.05 -50.13
CA GLU A 534 3.35 25.03 -50.18
C GLU A 534 2.45 24.87 -51.41
N SER A 535 3.03 24.78 -52.63
CA SER A 535 2.25 24.57 -53.86
C SER A 535 1.58 23.21 -53.97
N ASP A 536 2.16 22.16 -53.37
CA ASP A 536 1.57 20.81 -53.35
C ASP A 536 0.47 20.71 -52.28
N PHE A 537 0.59 21.44 -51.16
CA PHE A 537 -0.48 21.59 -50.16
C PHE A 537 -1.68 22.35 -50.72
N ASP A 538 -1.44 23.43 -51.47
CA ASP A 538 -2.51 24.22 -52.07
C ASP A 538 -3.18 23.46 -53.25
N GLU A 539 -2.42 22.69 -54.04
CA GLU A 539 -2.97 21.76 -55.05
C GLU A 539 -3.89 20.72 -54.37
N MET A 540 -3.44 20.06 -53.30
CA MET A 540 -4.26 19.09 -52.54
C MET A 540 -5.46 19.73 -51.82
N ARG A 541 -5.30 20.91 -51.19
CA ARG A 541 -6.43 21.61 -50.53
C ARG A 541 -7.51 21.96 -51.55
N SER A 542 -7.13 22.56 -52.68
CA SER A 542 -8.11 22.95 -53.70
C SER A 542 -8.93 21.76 -54.19
N ALA A 543 -8.30 20.61 -54.45
CA ALA A 543 -8.98 19.40 -54.91
C ALA A 543 -9.83 18.73 -53.80
N GLY A 544 -9.52 18.95 -52.53
CA GLY A 544 -10.37 18.55 -51.41
C GLY A 544 -11.54 19.51 -51.14
N GLU A 545 -11.42 20.78 -51.52
CA GLU A 545 -12.47 21.80 -51.36
C GLU A 545 -13.45 21.87 -52.55
N THR A 546 -13.02 21.48 -53.76
CA THR A 546 -13.89 21.36 -54.94
C THR A 546 -14.46 19.95 -55.16
N ASP A 547 -14.08 18.98 -54.33
CA ASP A 547 -14.36 17.53 -54.50
C ASP A 547 -13.75 16.93 -55.78
N GLU A 548 -12.76 17.61 -56.38
CA GLU A 548 -12.05 17.20 -57.61
C GLU A 548 -10.80 16.35 -57.33
N ALA A 549 -10.71 15.68 -56.17
CA ALA A 549 -9.60 14.80 -55.80
C ALA A 549 -9.32 13.73 -56.88
N ASP A 550 -10.38 13.13 -57.44
CA ASP A 550 -10.30 12.20 -58.56
C ASP A 550 -9.66 12.83 -59.81
N VAL A 551 -10.03 14.07 -60.13
CA VAL A 551 -9.48 14.81 -61.29
C VAL A 551 -8.01 15.15 -61.06
N LEU A 552 -7.61 15.53 -59.84
CA LEU A 552 -6.21 15.76 -59.48
C LEU A 552 -5.38 14.47 -59.62
N PHE A 553 -5.88 13.34 -59.11
CA PHE A 553 -5.21 12.05 -59.19
C PHE A 553 -5.08 11.57 -60.64
N GLN A 554 -6.16 11.66 -61.42
CA GLN A 554 -6.13 11.38 -62.87
C GLN A 554 -5.14 12.27 -63.62
N ARG A 555 -5.12 13.58 -63.35
CA ARG A 555 -4.19 14.54 -63.95
C ARG A 555 -2.73 14.20 -63.61
N ALA A 556 -2.46 13.79 -62.37
CA ALA A 556 -1.14 13.32 -61.94
C ALA A 556 -0.73 11.99 -62.60
N LEU A 557 -1.65 11.03 -62.73
CA LEU A 557 -1.45 9.77 -63.46
C LEU A 557 -1.16 10.01 -64.95
N ILE A 558 -1.90 10.89 -65.62
CA ILE A 558 -1.66 11.27 -67.02
C ILE A 558 -0.29 11.94 -67.19
N LYS A 559 0.11 12.80 -66.23
CA LYS A 559 1.42 13.48 -66.19
C LYS A 559 2.58 12.52 -65.88
N ALA A 560 2.33 11.41 -65.19
CA ALA A 560 3.29 10.32 -65.00
C ALA A 560 3.38 9.43 -66.26
N ARG A 561 2.23 9.08 -66.85
CA ARG A 561 2.13 8.26 -68.07
C ARG A 561 2.79 8.94 -69.27
N SER A 562 2.64 10.25 -69.45
CA SER A 562 3.30 11.00 -70.53
C SER A 562 4.82 11.12 -70.35
N LYS A 563 5.33 11.12 -69.12
CA LYS A 563 6.79 11.01 -68.86
C LYS A 563 7.37 9.64 -69.18
N HIS A 564 6.57 8.58 -69.16
CA HIS A 564 7.00 7.22 -69.52
C HIS A 564 6.78 6.90 -71.01
N SER A 565 5.84 7.58 -71.67
CA SER A 565 5.54 7.42 -73.10
C SER A 565 6.57 8.12 -74.00
N LYS A 566 7.77 7.56 -74.06
CA LYS A 566 8.79 7.85 -75.08
C LYS A 566 9.39 6.56 -75.69
N ASN A 567 8.55 5.54 -75.89
CA ASN A 567 8.82 4.51 -76.89
C ASN A 567 7.56 3.72 -77.27
N LYS A 568 7.34 3.64 -78.59
CA LYS A 568 6.55 2.66 -79.34
C LYS A 568 5.01 2.63 -79.14
N ASP A 569 4.34 2.67 -80.28
CA ASP A 569 2.90 2.43 -80.45
C ASP A 569 2.54 0.95 -80.25
N ASP A 570 1.32 0.69 -79.75
CA ASP A 570 0.51 -0.43 -80.24
C ASP A 570 -1.00 -0.12 -80.08
N VAL A 571 -1.84 -0.92 -80.72
CA VAL A 571 -3.20 -0.56 -81.16
C VAL A 571 -4.29 -0.91 -80.13
N THR A 572 -5.40 -0.17 -80.21
CA THR A 572 -6.66 -0.42 -79.48
C THR A 572 -7.25 -1.81 -79.73
N SER A 573 -7.77 -2.46 -78.70
CA SER A 573 -8.71 -3.58 -78.81
C SER A 573 -9.72 -3.57 -77.66
N PRO A 574 -10.94 -4.13 -77.85
CA PRO A 574 -12.12 -3.79 -77.06
C PRO A 574 -12.24 -4.54 -75.72
N ALA A 575 -13.28 -4.19 -74.96
CA ALA A 575 -13.63 -4.87 -73.71
C ALA A 575 -14.03 -6.35 -73.95
N GLN A 576 -13.60 -7.21 -73.03
CA GLN A 576 -13.97 -8.63 -72.95
C GLN A 576 -14.29 -8.96 -71.47
N GLY A 577 -15.10 -10.00 -71.25
CA GLY A 577 -15.90 -10.16 -70.03
C GLY A 577 -15.15 -10.34 -68.70
N THR A 578 -15.88 -10.09 -67.60
CA THR A 578 -15.43 -10.30 -66.23
C THR A 578 -15.16 -11.77 -65.95
N LEU A 579 -14.08 -12.08 -65.22
CA LEU A 579 -13.56 -13.42 -64.89
C LEU A 579 -14.50 -14.38 -64.13
N LEU A 580 -15.74 -13.96 -63.85
CA LEU A 580 -16.75 -14.67 -63.06
C LEU A 580 -17.80 -15.42 -63.90
N ASP A 581 -17.82 -15.23 -65.22
CA ASP A 581 -18.91 -15.69 -66.12
C ASP A 581 -18.53 -16.89 -67.01
N ASP A 582 -17.28 -17.38 -66.93
CA ASP A 582 -16.84 -18.57 -67.67
C ASP A 582 -17.36 -19.86 -67.01
N VAL A 583 -18.03 -20.69 -67.82
CA VAL A 583 -18.85 -21.83 -67.38
C VAL A 583 -18.02 -22.98 -66.77
N TYR A 584 -18.60 -23.60 -65.75
CA TYR A 584 -18.16 -24.82 -65.04
C TYR A 584 -17.36 -25.83 -65.88
N ASP A 585 -16.19 -26.22 -65.35
CA ASP A 585 -15.47 -27.45 -65.71
C ASP A 585 -15.34 -28.34 -64.44
N GLU A 586 -15.29 -29.66 -64.63
CA GLU A 586 -15.78 -30.61 -63.63
C GLU A 586 -14.70 -31.05 -62.61
N GLY A 587 -14.85 -30.59 -61.35
CA GLY A 587 -14.11 -31.13 -60.19
C GLY A 587 -13.10 -30.21 -59.51
N GLY A 588 -12.90 -28.98 -59.99
CA GLY A 588 -12.07 -27.97 -59.33
C GLY A 588 -12.88 -27.03 -58.42
N ALA A 589 -12.34 -26.68 -57.25
CA ALA A 589 -12.91 -25.63 -56.39
C ALA A 589 -12.85 -24.27 -57.11
N SER A 590 -13.95 -23.51 -57.08
CA SER A 590 -14.09 -22.28 -57.88
C SER A 590 -13.08 -21.20 -57.49
N VAL A 591 -12.67 -20.35 -58.43
CA VAL A 591 -11.76 -19.21 -58.13
C VAL A 591 -12.34 -18.31 -57.04
N ALA A 592 -13.66 -18.09 -57.06
CA ALA A 592 -14.37 -17.33 -56.01
C ALA A 592 -14.35 -18.03 -54.63
N GLU A 593 -14.42 -19.36 -54.62
CA GLU A 593 -14.37 -20.20 -53.42
C GLU A 593 -12.95 -20.26 -52.82
N GLN A 594 -11.93 -20.29 -53.68
CA GLN A 594 -10.52 -20.16 -53.29
C GLN A 594 -10.23 -18.76 -52.72
N ILE A 595 -10.73 -17.69 -53.35
CA ILE A 595 -10.64 -16.31 -52.81
C ILE A 595 -11.31 -16.23 -51.43
N ALA A 596 -12.53 -16.75 -51.28
CA ALA A 596 -13.24 -16.76 -49.99
C ALA A 596 -12.47 -17.52 -48.89
N SER A 597 -11.75 -18.60 -49.23
CA SER A 597 -10.89 -19.33 -48.29
C SER A 597 -9.66 -18.50 -47.83
N VAL A 598 -9.10 -17.65 -48.71
CA VAL A 598 -8.03 -16.71 -48.32
C VAL A 598 -8.60 -15.55 -47.47
N GLU A 599 -9.78 -15.02 -47.81
CA GLU A 599 -10.49 -14.02 -47.01
C GLU A 599 -10.78 -14.55 -45.58
N GLU A 600 -11.24 -15.80 -45.45
CA GLU A 600 -11.50 -16.43 -44.16
C GLU A 600 -10.23 -16.61 -43.30
N LEU A 601 -9.10 -16.95 -43.94
CA LEU A 601 -7.80 -17.06 -43.26
C LEU A 601 -7.26 -15.70 -42.80
N LEU A 602 -7.46 -14.63 -43.58
CA LEU A 602 -7.11 -13.26 -43.19
C LEU A 602 -7.96 -12.77 -41.99
N ASN A 603 -9.27 -13.03 -42.01
CA ASN A 603 -10.16 -12.67 -40.89
C ASN A 603 -9.79 -13.42 -39.60
N LYS A 604 -9.39 -14.70 -39.69
CA LYS A 604 -8.87 -15.47 -38.54
C LYS A 604 -7.53 -14.93 -38.03
N LEU A 605 -6.69 -14.42 -38.92
CA LEU A 605 -5.37 -13.89 -38.60
C LEU A 605 -5.47 -12.54 -37.86
N ASP A 606 -6.32 -11.62 -38.35
CA ASP A 606 -6.63 -10.35 -37.68
C ASP A 606 -7.25 -10.58 -36.28
N LEU A 607 -8.19 -11.52 -36.16
CA LEU A 607 -8.78 -11.87 -34.86
C LEU A 607 -7.70 -12.32 -33.84
N VAL A 608 -6.70 -13.09 -34.26
CA VAL A 608 -5.58 -13.51 -33.41
C VAL A 608 -4.69 -12.31 -33.00
N GLU A 609 -4.54 -11.30 -33.84
CA GLU A 609 -3.83 -10.06 -33.48
C GLU A 609 -4.63 -9.18 -32.51
N GLN A 610 -5.96 -9.07 -32.70
CA GLN A 610 -6.86 -8.41 -31.75
C GLN A 610 -6.85 -9.11 -30.38
N GLU A 611 -6.83 -10.46 -30.35
CA GLU A 611 -6.65 -11.21 -29.10
C GLU A 611 -5.27 -10.96 -28.47
N LYS A 612 -4.19 -10.99 -29.26
CA LYS A 612 -2.81 -10.78 -28.79
C LYS A 612 -2.61 -9.38 -28.19
N SER A 613 -3.09 -8.33 -28.84
CA SER A 613 -3.00 -6.94 -28.35
C SER A 613 -3.83 -6.72 -27.07
N LYS A 614 -5.02 -7.35 -26.98
CA LYS A 614 -5.84 -7.38 -25.76
C LYS A 614 -5.13 -8.11 -24.61
N LEU A 615 -4.49 -9.25 -24.88
CA LEU A 615 -3.73 -10.02 -23.89
C LEU A 615 -2.48 -9.27 -23.39
N LEU A 616 -1.75 -8.58 -24.27
CA LEU A 616 -0.65 -7.69 -23.86
C LEU A 616 -1.14 -6.55 -22.96
N THR A 617 -2.31 -5.99 -23.26
CA THR A 617 -2.91 -4.90 -22.47
C THR A 617 -3.35 -5.39 -21.08
N ASP A 618 -3.99 -6.55 -21.00
CA ASP A 618 -4.35 -7.21 -19.74
C ASP A 618 -3.11 -7.58 -18.90
N LEU A 619 -2.07 -8.14 -19.54
CA LEU A 619 -0.78 -8.41 -18.90
C LEU A 619 -0.14 -7.13 -18.36
N LYS A 620 -0.07 -6.06 -19.17
CA LYS A 620 0.46 -4.75 -18.77
C LYS A 620 -0.28 -4.21 -17.53
N ASN A 621 -1.61 -4.23 -17.56
CA ASN A 621 -2.44 -3.73 -16.46
C ASN A 621 -2.24 -4.55 -15.18
N LYS A 622 -2.28 -5.89 -15.25
CA LYS A 622 -2.05 -6.77 -14.11
C LYS A 622 -0.63 -6.66 -13.53
N THR A 623 0.36 -6.46 -14.39
CA THR A 623 1.76 -6.29 -13.96
C THR A 623 2.01 -4.89 -13.36
N LEU A 624 1.18 -3.89 -13.67
CA LEU A 624 1.22 -2.57 -13.04
C LEU A 624 0.43 -2.49 -11.73
N ALA A 625 -0.67 -3.24 -11.60
CA ALA A 625 -1.50 -3.29 -10.39
C ALA A 625 -0.92 -4.16 -9.25
N ASP A 626 0.20 -4.84 -9.49
CA ASP A 626 0.80 -5.83 -8.60
C ASP A 626 1.91 -5.22 -7.72
N ASP A 627 1.62 -4.94 -6.45
CA ASP A 627 2.60 -4.47 -5.46
C ASP A 627 2.98 -5.59 -4.47
N ILE A 628 4.28 -5.72 -4.19
CA ILE A 628 4.83 -6.67 -3.20
C ILE A 628 5.40 -5.98 -1.95
N THR A 629 5.30 -4.64 -1.85
CA THR A 629 5.84 -3.82 -0.77
C THR A 629 5.46 -4.33 0.62
N ASP A 630 4.19 -4.71 0.81
CA ASP A 630 3.71 -5.25 2.09
C ASP A 630 4.26 -6.66 2.37
N LEU A 631 4.35 -7.52 1.35
CA LEU A 631 4.93 -8.87 1.47
C LEU A 631 6.42 -8.81 1.85
N LEU A 632 7.17 -7.88 1.23
CA LEU A 632 8.57 -7.59 1.57
C LEU A 632 8.70 -7.04 3.00
N THR A 633 7.78 -6.17 3.43
CA THR A 633 7.81 -5.59 4.78
C THR A 633 7.53 -6.65 5.85
N LEU A 634 6.51 -7.49 5.65
CA LEU A 634 6.14 -8.59 6.55
C LEU A 634 7.22 -9.68 6.65
N ASN A 635 7.81 -10.08 5.52
CA ASN A 635 8.70 -11.25 5.45
C ASN A 635 10.19 -10.90 5.36
N LYS A 636 10.58 -9.66 5.71
CA LYS A 636 11.96 -9.15 5.61
C LYS A 636 13.01 -10.09 6.22
N LYS A 637 12.71 -10.72 7.37
CA LYS A 637 13.62 -11.67 8.05
C LYS A 637 13.79 -13.01 7.32
N THR A 638 12.85 -13.38 6.45
CA THR A 638 12.81 -14.64 5.70
C THR A 638 13.33 -14.48 4.26
N ILE A 639 13.07 -13.32 3.64
CA ILE A 639 13.42 -13.04 2.24
C ILE A 639 14.89 -12.58 2.09
N PHE A 640 15.52 -12.10 3.17
CA PHE A 640 16.89 -11.58 3.15
C PHE A 640 17.91 -12.63 2.69
N GLY A 641 18.56 -12.41 1.55
CA GLY A 641 19.47 -13.35 0.90
C GLY A 641 18.80 -14.39 -0.02
N GLN A 642 17.47 -14.35 -0.18
CA GLN A 642 16.67 -15.19 -1.09
C GLN A 642 15.77 -14.34 -2.01
N GLU A 643 16.08 -13.05 -2.19
CA GLU A 643 15.24 -12.08 -2.89
C GLU A 643 14.88 -12.53 -4.32
N THR A 644 15.85 -13.10 -5.07
CA THR A 644 15.65 -13.56 -6.45
C THR A 644 14.69 -14.75 -6.55
N GLU A 645 14.75 -15.69 -5.59
CA GLU A 645 13.84 -16.86 -5.57
C GLU A 645 12.42 -16.40 -5.23
N PHE A 646 12.28 -15.52 -4.22
CA PHE A 646 11.00 -14.89 -3.89
C PHE A 646 10.40 -14.13 -5.09
N PHE A 647 11.21 -13.34 -5.83
CA PHE A 647 10.75 -12.66 -7.04
C PHE A 647 10.29 -13.65 -8.12
N GLN A 648 11.02 -14.76 -8.34
CA GLN A 648 10.60 -15.79 -9.31
C GLN A 648 9.27 -16.43 -8.90
N THR A 649 9.09 -16.82 -7.63
CA THR A 649 7.82 -17.35 -7.11
C THR A 649 6.68 -16.35 -7.32
N GLN A 650 6.92 -15.07 -7.06
CA GLN A 650 5.93 -14.02 -7.32
C GLN A 650 5.63 -13.85 -8.82
N LEU A 651 6.62 -13.93 -9.71
CA LEU A 651 6.40 -13.78 -11.15
C LEU A 651 5.65 -14.95 -11.80
N GLN A 652 5.62 -16.14 -11.17
CA GLN A 652 4.87 -17.29 -11.70
C GLN A 652 3.36 -17.00 -11.89
N LYS A 653 2.78 -16.05 -11.16
CA LYS A 653 1.37 -15.61 -11.37
C LYS A 653 1.10 -15.03 -12.77
N PHE A 654 2.13 -14.59 -13.49
CA PHE A 654 2.03 -14.11 -14.88
C PHE A 654 2.27 -15.21 -15.94
N HIS A 655 2.82 -16.37 -15.57
CA HIS A 655 3.05 -17.49 -16.51
C HIS A 655 1.81 -17.95 -17.30
N PRO A 656 0.57 -17.94 -16.76
CA PRO A 656 -0.62 -18.25 -17.56
C PRO A 656 -0.79 -17.32 -18.77
N HIS A 657 -0.55 -16.02 -18.59
CA HIS A 657 -0.63 -15.04 -19.69
C HIS A 657 0.48 -15.27 -20.72
N GLN A 658 1.71 -15.55 -20.28
CA GLN A 658 2.81 -15.90 -21.18
C GLN A 658 2.49 -17.17 -22.01
N LYS A 659 1.94 -18.22 -21.38
CA LYS A 659 1.54 -19.45 -22.09
C LYS A 659 0.46 -19.20 -23.14
N ILE A 660 -0.50 -18.30 -22.88
CA ILE A 660 -1.54 -17.93 -23.85
C ILE A 660 -0.94 -17.10 -24.99
N LEU A 661 -0.08 -16.12 -24.71
CA LEU A 661 0.62 -15.33 -25.75
C LEU A 661 1.51 -16.21 -26.64
N VAL A 662 2.25 -17.16 -26.05
CA VAL A 662 3.05 -18.14 -26.80
C VAL A 662 2.14 -19.02 -27.67
N LYS A 663 0.98 -19.46 -27.18
CA LYS A 663 -0.01 -20.20 -28.00
C LYS A 663 -0.51 -19.35 -29.17
N ALA A 664 -0.88 -18.09 -28.93
CA ALA A 664 -1.37 -17.17 -29.96
C ALA A 664 -0.32 -16.94 -31.05
N ASN A 665 0.95 -16.74 -30.68
CA ASN A 665 2.05 -16.63 -31.65
C ASN A 665 2.21 -17.91 -32.51
N HIS A 666 2.10 -19.11 -31.92
CA HIS A 666 2.11 -20.37 -32.69
C HIS A 666 0.90 -20.52 -33.62
N GLU A 667 -0.28 -20.04 -33.19
CA GLU A 667 -1.52 -20.01 -33.98
C GLU A 667 -1.38 -19.04 -35.17
N GLN A 668 -0.83 -17.84 -34.95
CA GLN A 668 -0.47 -16.85 -35.98
C GLN A 668 0.52 -17.44 -37.00
N SER A 669 1.60 -18.08 -36.55
CA SER A 669 2.57 -18.75 -37.43
C SER A 669 1.97 -19.95 -38.20
N ARG A 670 0.96 -20.64 -37.65
CA ARG A 670 0.23 -21.71 -38.36
C ARG A 670 -0.64 -21.13 -39.47
N LEU A 671 -1.45 -20.10 -39.15
CA LEU A 671 -2.31 -19.41 -40.10
C LEU A 671 -1.51 -18.80 -41.25
N MET A 672 -0.37 -18.15 -40.97
CA MET A 672 0.50 -17.60 -42.03
C MET A 672 1.07 -18.68 -42.97
N LYS A 673 1.43 -19.86 -42.47
CA LYS A 673 1.87 -20.99 -43.32
C LYS A 673 0.75 -21.55 -44.17
N GLU A 674 -0.47 -21.57 -43.63
CA GLU A 674 -1.67 -21.99 -44.37
C GLU A 674 -2.06 -20.97 -45.45
N LEU A 675 -2.03 -19.67 -45.13
CA LEU A 675 -2.27 -18.55 -46.04
C LEU A 675 -1.29 -18.54 -47.23
N ASN A 676 0.01 -18.72 -46.96
CA ASN A 676 1.02 -18.86 -48.02
C ASN A 676 0.71 -20.05 -48.95
N ARG A 677 0.17 -21.16 -48.41
CA ARG A 677 -0.17 -22.37 -49.16
C ARG A 677 -1.45 -22.22 -49.98
N THR A 678 -2.49 -21.56 -49.47
CA THR A 678 -3.74 -21.34 -50.21
C THR A 678 -3.58 -20.26 -51.28
N TYR A 679 -2.93 -19.14 -50.95
CA TYR A 679 -2.63 -18.08 -51.91
C TYR A 679 -1.64 -18.52 -52.99
N GLY A 680 -0.66 -19.37 -52.65
CA GLY A 680 0.26 -19.96 -53.64
C GLY A 680 -0.49 -20.74 -54.74
N LYS A 681 -1.49 -21.55 -54.37
CA LYS A 681 -2.34 -22.28 -55.33
C LYS A 681 -3.21 -21.34 -56.17
N LEU A 682 -3.75 -20.28 -55.57
CA LEU A 682 -4.51 -19.25 -56.31
C LEU A 682 -3.65 -18.58 -57.40
N LEU A 683 -2.35 -18.39 -57.12
CA LEU A 683 -1.38 -17.83 -58.08
C LEU A 683 -0.95 -18.81 -59.19
N GLU A 684 -1.23 -20.11 -59.05
CA GLU A 684 -0.90 -21.13 -60.06
C GLU A 684 -1.96 -21.22 -61.19
N ASP A 685 -3.14 -20.61 -61.01
CA ASP A 685 -4.15 -20.50 -62.09
C ASP A 685 -3.70 -19.50 -63.17
N LYS A 686 -3.65 -19.97 -64.42
CA LYS A 686 -3.23 -19.18 -65.59
C LYS A 686 -4.10 -17.93 -65.80
N ARG A 687 -5.38 -17.97 -65.42
CA ARG A 687 -6.32 -16.85 -65.51
C ARG A 687 -5.96 -15.71 -64.55
N VAL A 688 -5.51 -16.07 -63.34
CA VAL A 688 -5.01 -15.14 -62.32
C VAL A 688 -3.71 -14.50 -62.79
N GLN A 689 -2.79 -15.28 -63.38
CA GLN A 689 -1.49 -14.78 -63.85
C GLN A 689 -1.61 -13.73 -64.96
N SER A 690 -2.52 -13.90 -65.93
CA SER A 690 -2.73 -12.92 -67.00
C SER A 690 -3.15 -11.55 -66.47
N GLU A 691 -4.19 -11.50 -65.62
CA GLU A 691 -4.67 -10.22 -65.07
C GLU A 691 -3.71 -9.64 -64.03
N GLN A 692 -3.06 -10.45 -63.20
CA GLN A 692 -2.04 -9.96 -62.27
C GLN A 692 -0.86 -9.29 -63.01
N SER A 693 -0.48 -9.79 -64.21
CA SER A 693 0.57 -9.17 -65.03
C SER A 693 0.17 -7.80 -65.59
N ARG A 694 -1.09 -7.66 -66.03
CA ARG A 694 -1.69 -6.42 -66.55
C ARG A 694 -1.83 -5.38 -65.44
N TYR A 695 -2.38 -5.81 -64.30
CA TYR A 695 -2.55 -4.99 -63.10
C TYR A 695 -1.23 -4.42 -62.60
N LYS A 696 -0.18 -5.25 -62.44
CA LYS A 696 1.13 -4.82 -61.91
C LYS A 696 1.84 -3.75 -62.77
N SER A 697 1.45 -3.56 -64.02
CA SER A 697 1.96 -2.45 -64.84
C SER A 697 1.26 -1.11 -64.50
N ILE A 698 -0.06 -1.14 -64.30
CA ILE A 698 -0.90 0.02 -63.95
C ILE A 698 -0.64 0.43 -62.50
N GLU A 699 -0.59 -0.55 -61.59
CA GLU A 699 -0.40 -0.34 -60.16
C GLU A 699 0.93 0.34 -59.84
N ARG A 700 2.04 -0.02 -60.53
CA ARG A 700 3.34 0.68 -60.39
C ARG A 700 3.23 2.18 -60.69
N GLN A 701 2.35 2.58 -61.61
CA GLN A 701 2.11 3.99 -61.93
C GLN A 701 1.23 4.65 -60.86
N ARG A 702 0.18 3.98 -60.37
CA ARG A 702 -0.65 4.41 -59.22
C ARG A 702 0.19 4.61 -57.96
N ASN A 703 1.02 3.64 -57.61
CA ASN A 703 1.88 3.66 -56.43
C ASN A 703 3.00 4.71 -56.53
N SER A 704 3.50 5.04 -57.73
CA SER A 704 4.45 6.15 -57.93
C SER A 704 3.82 7.52 -57.66
N VAL A 705 2.58 7.74 -58.14
CA VAL A 705 1.81 8.97 -57.86
C VAL A 705 1.40 9.04 -56.39
N LYS A 706 0.88 7.94 -55.83
CA LYS A 706 0.54 7.80 -54.41
C LYS A 706 1.74 8.08 -53.51
N ALA A 707 2.92 7.53 -53.82
CA ALA A 707 4.14 7.76 -53.05
C ALA A 707 4.69 9.21 -53.13
N ARG A 708 4.30 10.00 -54.15
CA ARG A 708 4.54 11.45 -54.15
C ARG A 708 3.61 12.13 -53.15
N TYR A 709 2.30 12.00 -53.31
CA TYR A 709 1.34 12.72 -52.48
C TYR A 709 1.29 12.21 -51.03
N LYS A 710 1.65 10.94 -50.77
CA LYS A 710 1.86 10.44 -49.41
C LYS A 710 2.96 11.21 -48.69
N LYS A 711 4.07 11.53 -49.35
CA LYS A 711 5.14 12.37 -48.76
C LYS A 711 4.68 13.81 -48.49
N VAL A 712 3.78 14.33 -49.33
CA VAL A 712 3.15 15.64 -49.08
C VAL A 712 2.25 15.55 -47.83
N TYR A 713 1.37 14.55 -47.74
CA TYR A 713 0.51 14.34 -46.56
C TYR A 713 1.34 14.06 -45.27
N GLU A 714 2.39 13.25 -45.35
CA GLU A 714 3.36 13.01 -44.26
C GLU A 714 4.05 14.32 -43.83
N ALA A 715 4.46 15.18 -44.78
CA ALA A 715 5.00 16.51 -44.49
C ALA A 715 3.96 17.47 -43.89
N PHE A 716 2.70 17.43 -44.36
CA PHE A 716 1.60 18.21 -43.80
C PHE A 716 1.29 17.82 -42.35
N HIS A 717 1.18 16.53 -42.07
CA HIS A 717 0.95 16.03 -40.71
C HIS A 717 2.17 16.30 -39.81
N GLY A 718 3.39 16.17 -40.36
CA GLY A 718 4.64 16.55 -39.70
C GLY A 718 4.68 18.03 -39.31
N LEU A 719 4.29 18.94 -40.22
CA LEU A 719 4.17 20.37 -39.97
C LEU A 719 3.07 20.69 -38.95
N SER A 720 1.88 20.10 -39.11
CA SER A 720 0.76 20.29 -38.18
C SER A 720 1.11 19.84 -36.76
N SER A 721 1.80 18.69 -36.63
CA SER A 721 2.31 18.18 -35.35
C SER A 721 3.44 19.06 -34.80
N GLY A 722 4.44 19.41 -35.61
CA GLY A 722 5.56 20.26 -35.21
C GLY A 722 5.13 21.65 -34.75
N ILE A 723 4.16 22.28 -35.45
CA ILE A 723 3.60 23.58 -35.07
C ILE A 723 2.75 23.47 -33.79
N LYS A 724 2.06 22.35 -33.54
CA LYS A 724 1.38 22.09 -32.26
C LYS A 724 2.41 21.95 -31.13
N GLN A 725 3.47 21.17 -31.34
CA GLN A 725 4.56 20.97 -30.39
C GLN A 725 5.34 22.26 -30.08
N ALA A 726 5.61 23.08 -31.10
CA ALA A 726 6.20 24.41 -30.93
C ALA A 726 5.27 25.34 -30.16
N ARG A 727 3.96 25.35 -30.46
CA ARG A 727 2.97 26.17 -29.73
C ARG A 727 2.84 25.77 -28.25
N THR A 728 2.98 24.48 -27.90
CA THR A 728 3.07 24.03 -26.51
C THR A 728 4.42 24.41 -25.89
N PHE A 729 5.54 24.14 -26.57
CA PHE A 729 6.87 24.53 -26.09
C PHE A 729 6.96 26.03 -25.75
N TYR A 730 6.53 26.91 -26.65
CA TYR A 730 6.55 28.36 -26.41
C TYR A 730 5.55 28.83 -25.34
N LYS A 731 4.48 28.08 -25.09
CA LYS A 731 3.59 28.32 -23.93
C LYS A 731 4.30 27.93 -22.64
N ASP A 732 4.82 26.71 -22.57
CA ASP A 732 5.33 26.12 -21.34
C ASP A 732 6.67 26.76 -20.93
N ILE A 733 7.53 27.11 -21.89
CA ILE A 733 8.72 27.95 -21.62
C ILE A 733 8.34 29.40 -21.26
N GLY A 734 7.22 29.91 -21.78
CA GLY A 734 6.65 31.19 -21.37
C GLY A 734 6.23 31.18 -19.91
N GLU A 735 5.49 30.15 -19.47
CA GLU A 735 5.10 29.95 -18.06
C GLU A 735 6.33 29.78 -17.13
N ASN A 736 7.38 29.10 -17.59
CA ASN A 736 8.65 28.98 -16.87
C ASN A 736 9.41 30.32 -16.77
N VAL A 737 9.40 31.15 -17.82
CA VAL A 737 10.03 32.49 -17.82
C VAL A 737 9.20 33.50 -17.02
N ASP A 738 7.87 33.40 -17.02
CA ASP A 738 6.98 34.12 -16.10
C ASP A 738 7.29 33.79 -14.63
N SER A 739 7.56 32.51 -14.34
CA SER A 739 7.97 32.04 -13.01
C SER A 739 9.34 32.60 -12.62
N LEU A 740 10.32 32.53 -13.54
CA LEU A 740 11.64 33.12 -13.36
C LEU A 740 11.56 34.64 -13.13
N ARG A 741 10.73 35.37 -13.87
CA ARG A 741 10.51 36.82 -13.67
C ARG A 741 9.97 37.10 -12.27
N LYS A 742 8.97 36.36 -11.81
CA LYS A 742 8.42 36.51 -10.44
C LYS A 742 9.49 36.22 -9.37
N ASN A 743 10.38 35.25 -9.60
CA ASN A 743 11.50 34.97 -8.70
C ASN A 743 12.55 36.10 -8.69
N VAL A 744 12.87 36.66 -9.85
CA VAL A 744 13.74 37.85 -10.00
C VAL A 744 13.13 39.08 -9.32
N GLU A 745 11.86 39.37 -9.55
CA GLU A 745 11.11 40.46 -8.91
C GLU A 745 11.05 40.29 -7.39
N THR A 746 10.77 39.08 -6.90
CA THR A 746 10.74 38.76 -5.46
C THR A 746 12.11 38.94 -4.81
N LEU A 747 13.18 38.44 -5.45
CA LEU A 747 14.55 38.66 -4.98
C LEU A 747 14.84 40.16 -4.91
N ILE A 748 14.62 40.91 -5.99
CA ILE A 748 14.95 42.34 -6.07
C ILE A 748 14.15 43.17 -5.07
N ASN A 749 12.88 42.84 -4.81
CA ASN A 749 12.07 43.52 -3.80
C ASN A 749 12.59 43.26 -2.37
N ASN A 750 12.98 42.03 -2.06
CA ASN A 750 13.62 41.69 -0.77
C ASN A 750 15.00 42.37 -0.62
N ARG A 751 15.79 42.44 -1.69
CA ARG A 751 17.09 43.11 -1.73
C ARG A 751 17.00 44.63 -1.56
N ARG A 752 15.97 45.24 -2.15
CA ARG A 752 15.66 46.67 -2.00
C ARG A 752 15.14 47.00 -0.59
N SER A 753 14.31 46.15 0.01
CA SER A 753 13.81 46.36 1.38
C SER A 753 14.90 46.15 2.44
N GLU A 754 15.76 45.13 2.28
CA GLU A 754 17.00 44.95 3.06
C GLU A 754 17.89 46.21 2.97
N GLY A 755 18.18 46.68 1.75
CA GLY A 755 18.98 47.89 1.52
C GLY A 755 18.35 49.15 2.10
N ALA A 756 17.03 49.33 2.02
CA ALA A 756 16.33 50.47 2.60
C ALA A 756 16.33 50.45 4.14
N GLN A 757 16.22 49.28 4.76
CA GLN A 757 16.34 49.11 6.21
C GLN A 757 17.76 49.42 6.69
N LEU A 758 18.78 48.92 5.99
CA LEU A 758 20.18 49.22 6.28
C LEU A 758 20.49 50.71 6.09
N LEU A 759 20.03 51.33 5.00
CA LEU A 759 20.17 52.77 4.79
C LEU A 759 19.55 53.57 5.94
N SER A 760 18.31 53.25 6.34
CA SER A 760 17.65 53.88 7.49
C SER A 760 18.39 53.63 8.81
N GLN A 761 19.06 52.49 8.96
CA GLN A 761 19.91 52.25 10.13
C GLN A 761 21.17 53.11 10.10
N ILE A 762 21.90 53.15 8.99
CA ILE A 762 23.11 53.97 8.83
C ILE A 762 22.77 55.46 9.01
N GLU A 763 21.62 55.92 8.55
CA GLU A 763 21.12 57.28 8.75
C GLU A 763 20.75 57.56 10.21
N ARG A 764 20.12 56.61 10.92
CA ARG A 764 19.85 56.74 12.37
C ARG A 764 21.13 56.71 13.21
N ASP A 765 22.05 55.83 12.88
CA ASP A 765 23.28 55.62 13.66
C ASP A 765 24.25 56.81 13.41
N LYS A 766 24.26 57.40 12.20
CA LYS A 766 24.93 58.68 11.92
C LYS A 766 24.19 59.87 12.55
N GLY A 767 22.86 59.92 12.52
CA GLY A 767 22.08 60.96 13.21
C GLY A 767 22.19 60.91 14.73
N MET A 768 22.41 59.72 15.32
CA MET A 768 22.76 59.54 16.73
C MET A 768 24.22 59.90 17.00
N GLY A 769 25.15 59.59 16.08
CA GLY A 769 26.53 60.07 16.12
C GLY A 769 26.61 61.59 16.12
N GLU A 770 25.90 62.26 15.20
CA GLU A 770 25.79 63.71 15.13
C GLU A 770 25.08 64.29 16.36
N ASN A 771 24.04 63.66 16.91
CA ASN A 771 23.46 64.10 18.18
C ASN A 771 24.42 63.90 19.37
N ALA A 772 25.21 62.84 19.40
CA ALA A 772 26.21 62.61 20.44
C ALA A 772 27.37 63.61 20.34
N ASP A 773 27.85 63.90 19.13
CA ASP A 773 28.83 64.96 18.89
C ASP A 773 28.25 66.36 19.10
N ILE A 774 26.97 66.61 18.84
CA ILE A 774 26.29 67.87 19.19
C ILE A 774 26.13 67.99 20.71
N VAL A 775 25.79 66.91 21.43
CA VAL A 775 25.74 66.92 22.90
C VAL A 775 27.14 67.11 23.50
N ARG A 776 28.17 66.48 22.95
CA ARG A 776 29.57 66.70 23.40
C ARG A 776 30.04 68.13 23.08
N ARG A 777 29.80 68.61 21.86
CA ARG A 777 30.14 69.96 21.40
C ARG A 777 29.32 71.04 22.10
N ASN A 778 28.10 70.76 22.57
CA ASN A 778 27.31 71.65 23.41
C ASN A 778 27.79 71.66 24.87
N ALA A 779 28.24 70.52 25.40
CA ALA A 779 28.91 70.46 26.71
C ALA A 779 30.25 71.24 26.68
N GLU A 780 30.98 71.16 25.56
CA GLU A 780 32.20 71.94 25.30
C GLU A 780 31.87 73.44 25.04
N ALA A 781 30.76 73.77 24.36
CA ALA A 781 30.35 75.15 24.07
C ALA A 781 29.82 75.93 25.29
N PHE A 782 29.37 75.26 26.34
CA PHE A 782 29.05 75.92 27.62
C PHE A 782 30.27 76.56 28.31
N ALA A 783 31.49 76.31 27.81
CA ALA A 783 32.73 76.92 28.30
C ALA A 783 33.23 78.16 27.51
N ASN A 784 32.69 78.46 26.32
CA ASN A 784 33.10 79.64 25.53
C ASN A 784 31.97 80.13 24.61
N ASN A 785 31.55 81.39 24.79
CA ASN A 785 30.43 81.98 24.05
C ASN A 785 30.89 83.19 23.20
N ARG A 786 31.17 82.97 21.90
CA ARG A 786 31.20 84.06 20.91
C ARG A 786 31.14 83.64 19.43
N ASP A 787 30.26 84.30 18.68
CA ASP A 787 30.39 84.70 17.25
C ASP A 787 31.06 83.72 16.24
N LYS A 788 30.28 82.89 15.51
CA LYS A 788 29.94 83.11 14.07
C LYS A 788 29.32 81.93 13.27
N SER A 789 28.45 82.33 12.34
CA SER A 789 28.09 81.72 11.03
C SER A 789 28.01 80.20 10.85
N SER A 790 26.79 79.73 10.61
CA SER A 790 26.47 78.47 9.92
C SER A 790 26.78 78.52 8.41
N GLY A 791 26.87 77.35 7.76
CA GLY A 791 26.91 77.25 6.30
C GLY A 791 26.89 75.83 5.73
N VAL A 792 25.79 75.48 5.04
CA VAL A 792 25.63 74.35 4.07
C VAL A 792 25.65 72.92 4.69
N PRO A 793 24.57 72.12 4.50
CA PRO A 793 24.55 71.16 3.38
C PRO A 793 23.20 70.99 2.64
N GLU A 794 22.47 72.06 2.30
CA GLU A 794 21.24 71.97 1.47
C GLU A 794 21.40 71.21 0.13
N GLN A 795 22.63 71.09 -0.38
CA GLN A 795 22.94 70.39 -1.62
C GLN A 795 22.79 68.86 -1.47
N GLU A 796 23.27 68.28 -0.36
CA GLU A 796 23.26 66.83 -0.17
C GLU A 796 21.84 66.28 0.04
N ASP A 797 21.02 66.95 0.86
CA ASP A 797 19.65 66.49 1.13
C ASP A 797 18.79 66.50 -0.14
N ARG A 798 19.04 67.43 -1.07
CA ARG A 798 18.38 67.46 -2.38
C ARG A 798 18.82 66.33 -3.31
N GLU A 799 19.97 65.71 -3.09
CA GLU A 799 20.40 64.51 -3.84
C GLU A 799 19.96 63.22 -3.14
N ARG A 800 19.99 63.19 -1.80
CA ARG A 800 19.43 62.10 -0.97
C ARG A 800 17.94 61.91 -1.26
N GLU A 801 17.15 62.98 -1.24
CA GLU A 801 15.70 62.92 -1.50
C GLU A 801 15.38 62.53 -2.95
N LYS A 802 16.16 62.99 -3.94
CA LYS A 802 16.02 62.53 -5.34
C LYS A 802 16.28 61.03 -5.48
N LEU A 803 17.30 60.49 -4.82
CA LEU A 803 17.62 59.06 -4.84
C LEU A 803 16.53 58.24 -4.13
N ARG A 804 15.97 58.76 -3.04
CA ARG A 804 14.86 58.16 -2.28
C ARG A 804 13.59 58.08 -3.13
N GLN A 805 13.19 59.18 -3.77
CA GLN A 805 12.06 59.21 -4.72
C GLN A 805 12.29 58.35 -5.96
N LEU A 806 13.54 58.13 -6.39
CA LEU A 806 13.86 57.21 -7.49
C LEU A 806 13.62 55.75 -7.08
N MET A 807 14.02 55.35 -5.87
CA MET A 807 13.76 54.00 -5.36
C MET A 807 12.26 53.76 -5.12
N GLU A 808 11.54 54.76 -4.59
CA GLU A 808 10.09 54.67 -4.36
C GLU A 808 9.29 54.57 -5.68
N ARG A 809 9.66 55.35 -6.71
CA ARG A 809 9.02 55.28 -8.04
C ARG A 809 9.29 53.99 -8.82
N LEU A 810 10.31 53.21 -8.44
CA LEU A 810 10.65 51.93 -9.08
C LEU A 810 10.09 50.70 -8.35
N SER A 811 9.25 50.89 -7.33
CA SER A 811 8.61 49.84 -6.54
C SER A 811 7.14 49.68 -6.91
N THR A 812 6.85 48.91 -7.96
CA THR A 812 5.49 48.75 -8.50
C THR A 812 4.70 47.61 -7.81
N GLU A 813 3.96 47.95 -6.75
CA GLU A 813 2.73 47.21 -6.41
C GLU A 813 1.50 47.93 -6.99
N PRO A 814 0.48 47.20 -7.48
CA PRO A 814 -0.66 47.79 -8.17
C PRO A 814 -1.67 48.40 -7.20
N LYS A 815 -1.63 49.74 -7.03
CA LYS A 815 -2.77 50.49 -6.48
C LYS A 815 -3.84 50.65 -7.55
N ASN A 816 -4.97 49.96 -7.39
CA ASN A 816 -6.19 50.30 -8.10
C ASN A 816 -6.61 51.76 -7.77
N SER A 817 -7.20 52.42 -8.76
CA SER A 817 -7.78 53.76 -8.65
C SER A 817 -8.91 53.80 -7.58
N SER A 818 -9.23 54.94 -6.97
CA SER A 818 -9.16 56.29 -7.54
C SER A 818 -8.93 57.43 -6.54
N THR A 819 -8.28 58.48 -7.02
CA THR A 819 -8.42 59.87 -6.54
C THR A 819 -8.26 60.83 -7.72
N LEU A 820 -9.12 61.85 -7.81
CA LEU A 820 -8.98 63.15 -8.50
C LEU A 820 -10.38 63.81 -8.60
N PRO A 821 -10.51 65.15 -8.68
CA PRO A 821 -9.54 66.20 -8.35
C PRO A 821 -10.01 67.09 -7.18
N SER A 822 -9.19 68.05 -6.76
CA SER A 822 -9.57 69.10 -5.79
C SER A 822 -9.31 70.50 -6.36
N THR A 823 -10.38 71.22 -6.65
CA THR A 823 -10.49 72.70 -6.83
C THR A 823 -11.99 73.02 -7.02
N GLY A 824 -12.66 73.83 -6.22
CA GLY A 824 -12.29 74.49 -4.96
C GLY A 824 -13.41 75.39 -4.43
N LEU A 825 -13.16 76.08 -3.31
CA LEU A 825 -13.93 77.21 -2.71
C LEU A 825 -15.37 76.98 -2.18
N ALA A 826 -15.56 77.46 -0.94
CA ALA A 826 -16.79 78.00 -0.32
C ALA A 826 -18.02 77.09 0.02
N LYS A 827 -18.18 76.84 1.33
CA LYS A 827 -19.35 77.13 2.23
C LYS A 827 -20.73 77.52 1.62
N PRO A 828 -21.88 77.33 2.33
CA PRO A 828 -22.15 76.56 3.56
C PRO A 828 -23.47 75.69 3.44
N PRO A 829 -24.43 75.60 4.40
CA PRO A 829 -24.43 74.59 5.47
C PRO A 829 -25.74 73.77 5.66
N SER A 830 -25.66 72.80 6.60
CA SER A 830 -26.63 72.55 7.69
C SER A 830 -27.63 71.36 7.63
N LYS A 831 -27.76 70.72 8.81
CA LYS A 831 -28.97 70.19 9.49
C LYS A 831 -29.71 68.92 9.01
N ILE A 832 -29.79 67.94 9.94
CA ILE A 832 -31.04 67.31 10.50
C ILE A 832 -31.89 66.44 9.51
N LYS A 833 -32.39 65.22 9.81
CA LYS A 833 -33.02 64.66 11.04
C LYS A 833 -32.97 63.10 11.10
N SER A 834 -33.27 62.58 12.28
CA SER A 834 -33.57 61.17 12.65
C SER A 834 -35.12 60.93 12.74
N PRO A 835 -35.70 59.81 13.25
CA PRO A 835 -35.20 58.43 13.43
C PRO A 835 -36.09 57.24 12.86
N PRO A 836 -36.84 56.37 13.61
CA PRO A 836 -36.60 54.89 13.71
C PRO A 836 -37.90 54.01 13.54
N PRO A 837 -38.16 52.89 14.29
CA PRO A 837 -37.60 51.51 14.41
C PRO A 837 -38.71 50.43 14.04
N PRO A 838 -38.99 49.25 14.70
CA PRO A 838 -38.30 48.43 15.74
C PRO A 838 -38.41 46.86 15.70
N VAL A 839 -37.79 46.20 16.70
CA VAL A 839 -38.05 44.83 17.25
C VAL A 839 -37.57 43.63 16.37
N GLN A 840 -36.97 42.52 16.88
CA GLN A 840 -36.85 41.93 18.25
C GLN A 840 -35.43 41.43 18.63
N THR A 841 -35.24 40.94 19.86
CA THR A 841 -33.98 40.54 20.56
C THR A 841 -34.20 39.26 21.42
N PRO A 842 -33.26 38.70 22.26
CA PRO A 842 -31.80 38.88 22.49
C PRO A 842 -31.00 37.62 21.99
N ALA A 843 -29.86 37.07 22.47
CA ALA A 843 -28.83 37.27 23.54
C ALA A 843 -27.45 36.75 23.00
N TYR A 844 -26.21 36.90 23.55
CA TYR A 844 -25.58 37.12 24.87
C TYR A 844 -25.43 35.89 25.81
N GLY A 845 -24.25 35.55 26.38
CA GLY A 845 -22.88 36.08 26.18
C GLY A 845 -21.86 35.80 27.31
N THR A 846 -20.65 36.39 27.23
CA THR A 846 -19.67 36.70 28.34
C THR A 846 -18.82 35.56 28.98
N THR A 847 -17.59 35.73 29.56
CA THR A 847 -16.52 36.77 29.50
C THR A 847 -15.15 36.28 30.08
N GLY A 848 -14.04 36.41 29.33
CA GLY A 848 -12.62 36.61 29.78
C GLY A 848 -11.96 35.63 30.79
N PRO A 849 -10.73 35.92 31.29
CA PRO A 849 -9.63 36.76 30.75
C PRO A 849 -8.25 36.03 30.71
N SER A 850 -7.17 36.71 30.32
CA SER A 850 -5.77 36.21 30.39
C SER A 850 -4.82 37.20 31.08
N PRO A 851 -3.67 36.74 31.62
CA PRO A 851 -2.51 37.60 31.86
C PRO A 851 -1.19 37.13 31.18
N LYS A 852 -0.31 38.10 30.95
CA LYS A 852 1.15 38.02 30.61
C LYS A 852 1.92 38.70 31.80
N PRO A 853 3.28 38.66 31.98
CA PRO A 853 4.33 38.74 30.95
C PRO A 853 5.71 38.04 31.25
N SER A 854 6.72 38.38 30.45
CA SER A 854 8.15 37.98 30.40
C SER A 854 9.04 38.69 31.48
N PRO A 855 10.41 38.79 31.40
CA PRO A 855 11.48 38.04 30.66
C PRO A 855 12.75 37.70 31.52
N ARG A 856 13.77 36.97 30.98
CA ARG A 856 15.22 37.20 31.28
C ARG A 856 16.25 36.38 30.45
N TYR A 857 17.32 37.07 30.04
CA TYR A 857 18.73 36.66 29.76
C TYR A 857 19.63 37.63 30.61
N PRO A 858 20.99 37.65 30.64
CA PRO A 858 22.08 37.06 29.80
C PRO A 858 23.19 36.37 30.70
N PRO A 859 24.54 36.33 30.47
CA PRO A 859 25.41 36.72 29.32
C PRO A 859 26.65 35.83 28.93
N THR A 860 27.17 36.08 27.71
CA THR A 860 28.60 36.08 27.22
C THR A 860 29.64 34.94 27.49
N MET A 861 30.11 34.29 26.40
CA MET A 861 31.44 34.42 25.69
C MET A 861 32.78 34.47 26.49
N PRO A 862 33.99 34.21 25.89
CA PRO A 862 34.36 33.94 24.46
C PRO A 862 35.31 32.73 24.21
N GLY A 863 35.68 32.46 22.93
CA GLY A 863 36.81 31.57 22.57
C GLY A 863 37.04 31.31 21.07
N VAL A 864 37.98 32.03 20.43
CA VAL A 864 38.42 31.96 19.01
C VAL A 864 39.88 32.52 19.01
N PRO A 865 40.93 31.95 18.35
CA PRO A 865 41.12 31.76 16.89
C PRO A 865 41.75 30.39 16.51
N LEU A 866 42.19 30.02 15.28
CA LEU A 866 42.68 30.75 14.08
C LEU A 866 42.15 30.24 12.72
N SER A 867 42.42 31.05 11.69
CA SER A 867 42.22 30.80 10.26
C SER A 867 43.37 29.99 9.64
N HIS A 868 43.14 29.31 8.49
CA HIS A 868 43.86 29.57 7.22
C HIS A 868 43.38 28.67 6.06
N SER A 869 43.30 29.26 4.86
CA SER A 869 43.29 28.57 3.55
C SER A 869 44.55 28.99 2.79
N PRO A 870 45.14 28.12 1.94
CA PRO A 870 44.85 28.26 0.51
C PRO A 870 44.88 26.93 -0.29
N ALA A 871 44.66 27.04 -1.60
CA ALA A 871 44.93 26.02 -2.64
C ALA A 871 45.91 26.66 -3.69
N PRO A 872 46.33 26.00 -4.81
CA PRO A 872 46.05 24.66 -5.34
C PRO A 872 47.31 23.90 -5.89
N TYR A 873 47.13 23.01 -6.89
CA TYR A 873 48.11 22.42 -7.85
C TYR A 873 48.88 21.10 -7.53
N GLY A 874 49.15 20.31 -8.59
CA GLY A 874 50.11 19.17 -8.65
C GLY A 874 49.48 17.76 -8.69
N GLN A 875 49.12 17.18 -9.84
CA GLN A 875 49.95 16.31 -10.72
C GLN A 875 50.65 15.09 -10.08
N TYR A 876 50.36 13.88 -10.61
CA TYR A 876 51.40 12.96 -11.12
C TYR A 876 50.84 12.05 -12.26
N MET A 877 51.70 11.26 -12.92
CA MET A 877 51.53 10.78 -14.30
C MET A 877 51.91 9.29 -14.48
N GLY A 878 51.37 8.61 -15.51
CA GLY A 878 51.88 7.33 -16.04
C GLY A 878 50.81 6.27 -16.41
N GLY A 879 50.85 5.60 -17.57
CA GLY A 879 51.75 5.83 -18.72
C GLY A 879 51.80 4.77 -19.83
N GLY A 880 50.80 4.72 -20.73
CA GLY A 880 50.92 4.11 -22.09
C GLY A 880 50.99 2.56 -22.17
N PRO A 881 51.33 1.97 -23.35
CA PRO A 881 51.63 2.62 -24.64
C PRO A 881 50.93 2.05 -25.91
N GLY A 882 50.97 2.80 -27.02
CA GLY A 882 50.76 2.32 -28.40
C GLY A 882 49.34 2.51 -28.98
N ALA A 883 49.15 2.92 -30.25
CA ALA A 883 50.11 3.39 -31.26
C ALA A 883 49.44 4.37 -32.25
N TYR A 884 50.24 5.15 -33.01
CA TYR A 884 49.78 6.20 -33.93
C TYR A 884 49.86 5.76 -35.41
N GLN A 885 48.91 6.23 -36.23
CA GLN A 885 49.23 6.76 -37.57
C GLN A 885 48.13 7.71 -38.10
N ALA A 886 48.52 8.61 -39.00
CA ALA A 886 47.64 9.58 -39.70
C ALA A 886 47.39 9.10 -41.16
N GLN A 887 46.68 9.77 -42.08
CA GLN A 887 46.32 11.19 -42.22
C GLN A 887 45.21 11.39 -43.30
N HIS A 888 44.77 12.64 -43.47
CA HIS A 888 44.08 13.22 -44.65
C HIS A 888 42.55 13.12 -44.80
N PHE A 889 42.05 13.91 -45.76
CA PHE A 889 40.77 14.62 -45.77
C PHE A 889 39.94 14.25 -47.01
N GLN A 890 38.62 14.06 -46.89
CA GLN A 890 37.67 14.39 -47.97
C GLN A 890 36.24 14.58 -47.44
N GLN A 891 35.41 15.31 -48.21
CA GLN A 891 34.05 15.70 -47.83
C GLN A 891 33.01 14.65 -48.24
N GLY A 892 31.97 14.44 -47.43
CA GLY A 892 30.83 13.57 -47.76
C GLY A 892 29.66 13.72 -46.79
N ALA A 893 28.45 13.84 -47.34
CA ALA A 893 27.18 14.18 -46.67
C ALA A 893 26.87 13.44 -45.34
N ALA A 894 26.24 14.17 -44.40
CA ALA A 894 25.69 13.61 -43.16
C ALA A 894 24.19 13.30 -43.29
N ALA A 895 23.73 12.27 -42.57
CA ALA A 895 22.32 11.98 -42.32
C ALA A 895 22.09 11.87 -40.79
N PRO A 896 21.00 12.43 -40.24
CA PRO A 896 20.84 12.53 -38.79
C PRO A 896 20.32 11.22 -38.16
N LEU A 897 21.00 10.79 -37.11
CA LEU A 897 20.44 9.93 -36.06
C LEU A 897 20.31 10.79 -34.80
N SER A 898 19.13 10.81 -34.17
CA SER A 898 18.94 11.35 -32.83
C SER A 898 17.72 10.73 -32.17
N GLU A 899 17.95 9.99 -31.09
CA GLU A 899 16.91 9.68 -30.10
C GLU A 899 17.54 9.83 -28.72
N GLY A 900 17.48 11.06 -28.20
CA GLY A 900 18.14 11.48 -26.97
C GLY A 900 17.36 11.07 -25.72
N TYR A 901 18.01 10.32 -24.83
CA TYR A 901 17.44 9.87 -23.56
C TYR A 901 17.40 11.00 -22.52
N ASN A 902 16.22 11.33 -21.98
CA ASN A 902 16.04 12.36 -20.95
C ASN A 902 15.27 11.82 -19.71
N PRO A 903 15.92 11.63 -18.54
CA PRO A 903 15.33 10.92 -17.40
C PRO A 903 14.65 11.84 -16.37
N MET A 904 13.58 12.56 -16.76
CA MET A 904 12.72 13.28 -15.79
C MET A 904 11.29 13.51 -16.32
N ALA A 905 10.42 12.48 -16.24
CA ALA A 905 9.01 12.59 -16.62
C ALA A 905 8.11 11.55 -15.90
N TYR A 906 7.56 11.91 -14.74
CA TYR A 906 6.44 11.19 -14.10
C TYR A 906 5.49 12.19 -13.42
N PRO A 907 4.30 12.48 -13.99
CA PRO A 907 3.30 13.31 -13.34
C PRO A 907 2.49 12.52 -12.30
N TYR A 908 2.41 13.05 -11.08
CA TYR A 908 1.40 12.63 -10.09
C TYR A 908 -0.01 12.95 -10.59
N GLN A 909 -1.00 12.10 -10.31
CA GLN A 909 -2.42 12.46 -10.46
C GLN A 909 -3.16 12.40 -9.11
N THR A 910 -4.06 13.36 -8.92
CA THR A 910 -4.99 13.44 -7.79
C THR A 910 -6.36 12.87 -8.20
N PRO A 911 -6.98 11.98 -7.40
CA PRO A 911 -8.26 11.37 -7.76
C PRO A 911 -9.44 12.33 -7.53
N VAL A 912 -10.42 12.29 -8.44
CA VAL A 912 -11.72 12.98 -8.32
C VAL A 912 -12.85 11.94 -8.42
N SER A 913 -13.81 12.01 -7.52
CA SER A 913 -14.86 10.98 -7.36
C SER A 913 -16.04 11.14 -8.34
N PRO A 914 -16.55 10.04 -8.93
CA PRO A 914 -17.86 10.02 -9.60
C PRO A 914 -19.01 9.62 -8.65
N PRO A 915 -20.27 10.03 -8.94
CA PRO A 915 -21.45 9.72 -8.13
C PRO A 915 -22.04 8.30 -8.39
N PRO A 916 -22.94 7.78 -7.52
CA PRO A 916 -23.31 6.35 -7.50
C PRO A 916 -24.61 5.99 -8.23
N ASN A 917 -24.72 4.76 -8.78
CA ASN A 917 -25.94 3.96 -8.65
C ASN A 917 -25.82 2.44 -8.99
N GLN A 918 -26.62 1.66 -8.24
CA GLN A 918 -27.20 0.31 -8.47
C GLN A 918 -26.35 -0.91 -8.90
N GLN A 919 -26.09 -1.76 -7.90
CA GLN A 919 -26.48 -3.19 -7.81
C GLN A 919 -26.43 -4.11 -9.05
N PHE A 920 -25.65 -5.20 -8.93
CA PHE A 920 -26.08 -6.55 -9.36
C PHE A 920 -25.47 -7.64 -8.45
N PHE A 921 -26.19 -8.76 -8.27
CA PHE A 921 -25.75 -9.92 -7.50
C PHE A 921 -24.81 -10.84 -8.30
N SER A 922 -23.83 -11.45 -7.63
CA SER A 922 -23.25 -12.74 -8.02
C SER A 922 -22.73 -13.51 -6.78
N GLN A 923 -22.52 -14.82 -6.90
CA GLN A 923 -22.46 -15.75 -5.76
C GLN A 923 -21.06 -16.33 -5.49
N THR A 924 -20.92 -16.93 -4.30
CA THR A 924 -19.74 -17.71 -3.88
C THR A 924 -19.58 -19.02 -4.64
N PRO A 925 -18.33 -19.52 -4.73
CA PRO A 925 -18.07 -20.96 -4.66
C PRO A 925 -17.12 -21.30 -3.51
N THR A 926 -17.47 -22.31 -2.71
CA THR A 926 -16.59 -22.95 -1.71
C THR A 926 -15.66 -23.99 -2.35
N PRO A 927 -14.55 -24.37 -1.69
CA PRO A 927 -13.44 -25.08 -2.35
C PRO A 927 -13.65 -26.60 -2.45
N TYR A 928 -12.97 -27.19 -3.42
CA TYR A 928 -12.64 -28.62 -3.45
C TYR A 928 -11.11 -28.76 -3.46
N GLY A 929 -10.59 -29.77 -2.76
CA GLY A 929 -9.16 -30.09 -2.73
C GLY A 929 -8.90 -31.57 -2.97
N GLY A 930 -7.64 -31.95 -3.13
CA GLY A 930 -7.24 -33.36 -3.10
C GLY A 930 -6.00 -33.70 -3.93
N TYR A 931 -5.16 -34.52 -3.30
CA TYR A 931 -4.16 -35.44 -3.86
C TYR A 931 -2.72 -34.98 -4.16
N SER A 932 -1.84 -35.86 -3.67
CA SER A 932 -0.42 -36.07 -3.91
C SER A 932 -0.19 -36.76 -5.28
N ASN A 933 1.00 -37.16 -5.74
CA ASN A 933 2.18 -37.65 -5.00
C ASN A 933 3.48 -37.70 -5.86
N SER A 934 4.62 -37.77 -5.17
CA SER A 934 5.88 -38.50 -5.49
C SER A 934 6.45 -38.58 -6.92
N GLY A 935 7.78 -38.38 -7.07
CA GLY A 935 8.53 -38.93 -8.21
C GLY A 935 10.01 -38.55 -8.35
N THR A 936 10.93 -39.24 -7.64
CA THR A 936 12.39 -39.17 -7.87
C THR A 936 13.04 -40.56 -7.94
N PRO A 937 13.93 -40.77 -8.92
CA PRO A 937 15.24 -41.42 -8.69
C PRO A 937 16.36 -40.79 -9.58
N ALA A 938 17.67 -41.01 -9.42
CA ALA A 938 18.53 -41.57 -8.35
C ALA A 938 20.00 -41.11 -8.64
N PRO A 939 20.96 -41.19 -7.67
CA PRO A 939 22.31 -40.60 -7.82
C PRO A 939 23.41 -41.59 -8.27
N GLY A 940 24.60 -41.08 -8.60
CA GLY A 940 25.79 -41.89 -8.91
C GLY A 940 27.14 -41.25 -8.57
N ALA A 941 28.06 -42.08 -8.06
CA ALA A 941 29.54 -41.98 -7.93
C ALA A 941 30.25 -40.67 -7.48
N GLY A 942 31.27 -40.82 -6.61
CA GLY A 942 32.19 -39.74 -6.17
C GLY A 942 33.41 -39.53 -7.09
N PRO A 943 34.55 -38.94 -6.61
CA PRO A 943 35.17 -39.26 -5.32
C PRO A 943 35.67 -38.06 -4.45
N GLN A 944 36.17 -38.41 -3.25
CA GLN A 944 36.98 -37.62 -2.30
C GLN A 944 38.50 -37.98 -2.49
N PRO A 945 39.54 -37.38 -1.82
CA PRO A 945 39.53 -36.78 -0.46
C PRO A 945 40.49 -35.60 -0.15
N SER A 946 40.37 -35.04 1.08
CA SER A 946 41.53 -34.57 1.89
C SER A 946 41.19 -34.45 3.39
N HIS A 947 42.22 -34.56 4.26
CA HIS A 947 42.08 -34.63 5.74
C HIS A 947 42.22 -33.25 6.43
N TYR A 948 41.52 -32.87 7.50
CA TYR A 948 41.37 -33.43 8.88
C TYR A 948 42.52 -33.06 9.85
N MET A 949 42.30 -32.14 10.81
CA MET A 949 42.58 -32.39 12.25
C MET A 949 42.09 -31.31 13.22
N ALA A 950 41.58 -31.75 14.37
CA ALA A 950 41.46 -31.04 15.65
C ALA A 950 41.61 -32.08 16.79
N PRO A 951 42.02 -31.71 18.03
CA PRO A 951 42.74 -32.63 18.91
C PRO A 951 41.91 -33.51 19.88
N GLN A 952 42.60 -34.48 20.47
CA GLN A 952 42.16 -35.51 21.43
C GLN A 952 41.61 -34.97 22.76
N GLY A 953 40.75 -35.74 23.45
CA GLY A 953 40.45 -35.46 24.87
C GLY A 953 39.25 -36.13 25.56
N TYR A 954 38.37 -36.87 24.89
CA TYR A 954 37.12 -37.36 25.53
C TYR A 954 36.72 -38.79 25.13
N ILE A 955 36.29 -39.61 26.11
CA ILE A 955 35.90 -41.02 25.92
C ILE A 955 34.53 -41.28 26.61
N PRO A 956 33.45 -41.53 25.84
CA PRO A 956 32.16 -41.99 26.37
C PRO A 956 32.01 -43.54 26.34
N PRO A 957 31.16 -44.13 27.19
CA PRO A 957 31.01 -45.60 27.34
C PRO A 957 30.09 -46.27 26.29
N PRO A 958 30.15 -47.61 26.11
CA PRO A 958 29.45 -48.34 25.05
C PRO A 958 27.98 -48.73 25.38
N PRO A 959 27.11 -48.89 24.34
CA PRO A 959 25.71 -49.30 24.51
C PRO A 959 25.47 -50.84 24.47
N PRO A 960 24.40 -51.36 25.12
CA PRO A 960 24.01 -52.78 25.10
C PRO A 960 23.15 -53.21 23.86
N PRO A 961 22.96 -54.52 23.60
CA PRO A 961 22.55 -55.06 22.29
C PRO A 961 21.03 -55.33 22.10
N ARG A 962 20.64 -55.77 20.88
CA ARG A 962 19.23 -55.96 20.44
C ARG A 962 19.01 -57.18 19.50
N PRO A 963 18.14 -58.15 19.88
CA PRO A 963 17.43 -59.08 18.98
C PRO A 963 15.87 -59.01 19.19
N GLN A 964 14.95 -59.56 18.37
CA GLN A 964 14.96 -60.20 17.04
C GLN A 964 13.54 -60.08 16.37
N GLN A 965 13.29 -60.72 15.20
CA GLN A 965 12.06 -60.62 14.37
C GLN A 965 11.38 -61.98 14.08
N THR A 966 10.14 -61.99 13.55
CA THR A 966 9.53 -62.88 12.49
C THR A 966 8.01 -62.58 12.36
N ALA A 967 7.19 -62.89 11.32
CA ALA A 967 7.20 -63.62 10.02
C ALA A 967 5.91 -63.20 9.19
N TYR A 968 5.51 -63.58 7.95
CA TYR A 968 6.03 -64.30 6.76
C TYR A 968 5.16 -64.01 5.46
N PRO A 969 5.53 -64.47 4.22
CA PRO A 969 4.84 -64.24 2.91
C PRO A 969 3.95 -65.47 2.46
N PRO A 970 3.57 -65.83 1.17
CA PRO A 970 3.93 -65.33 -0.20
C PRO A 970 2.95 -65.47 -1.44
N THR A 971 2.91 -64.44 -2.34
CA THR A 971 3.02 -64.50 -3.84
C THR A 971 1.94 -65.03 -4.86
N THR A 972 2.12 -64.61 -6.15
CA THR A 972 1.63 -65.09 -7.50
C THR A 972 0.32 -64.50 -8.10
N GLY A 973 0.15 -64.24 -9.42
CA GLY A 973 1.08 -64.13 -10.59
C GLY A 973 0.42 -64.08 -12.01
N GLY A 974 0.98 -63.33 -12.99
CA GLY A 974 0.64 -63.32 -14.46
C GLY A 974 -0.59 -62.48 -14.93
N THR A 975 -0.81 -62.03 -16.20
CA THR A 975 -0.06 -62.03 -17.50
C THR A 975 -0.62 -60.92 -18.47
N TYR A 976 0.13 -60.50 -19.51
CA TYR A 976 -0.22 -59.53 -20.62
C TYR A 976 -0.88 -60.23 -21.87
N PRO A 977 -1.15 -59.60 -23.07
CA PRO A 977 -1.23 -58.18 -23.55
C PRO A 977 -2.50 -57.83 -24.41
N SER A 978 -2.63 -56.58 -24.94
CA SER A 978 -3.05 -56.18 -26.34
C SER A 978 -3.71 -54.77 -26.46
N GLY A 979 -3.70 -54.17 -27.68
CA GLY A 979 -4.52 -53.01 -28.12
C GLY A 979 -5.22 -53.32 -29.46
N PRO A 980 -5.61 -52.37 -30.36
CA PRO A 980 -5.62 -50.89 -30.29
C PRO A 980 -6.96 -50.20 -30.78
N GLY A 981 -7.03 -48.86 -30.78
CA GLY A 981 -8.14 -48.06 -31.39
C GLY A 981 -9.42 -47.94 -30.53
N GLY A 982 -10.43 -47.11 -30.84
CA GLY A 982 -10.58 -46.06 -31.86
C GLY A 982 -12.03 -45.49 -31.91
N TYR A 983 -12.20 -44.24 -32.38
CA TYR A 983 -13.47 -43.56 -32.77
C TYR A 983 -14.64 -43.32 -31.78
N ALA A 984 -14.95 -42.01 -31.62
CA ALA A 984 -16.24 -41.34 -31.84
C ALA A 984 -17.55 -41.60 -31.01
N GLN A 985 -18.07 -40.47 -30.50
CA GLN A 985 -19.47 -39.97 -30.57
C GLN A 985 -20.65 -40.58 -29.74
N SER A 986 -21.24 -39.66 -28.96
CA SER A 986 -22.67 -39.28 -28.91
C SER A 986 -23.71 -40.07 -28.07
N ARG A 987 -24.36 -39.30 -27.17
CA ARG A 987 -25.80 -39.31 -26.79
C ARG A 987 -26.41 -40.58 -26.12
N GLN A 988 -27.63 -40.56 -25.57
CA GLN A 988 -28.34 -39.60 -24.68
C GLN A 988 -29.68 -40.27 -24.23
N TYR A 989 -30.22 -39.90 -23.05
CA TYR A 989 -31.54 -40.30 -22.49
C TYR A 989 -31.74 -41.79 -22.09
N GLY A 990 -32.65 -42.01 -21.14
CA GLY A 990 -33.08 -43.35 -20.69
C GLY A 990 -33.65 -43.35 -19.26
N HIS A 991 -34.93 -42.99 -19.09
CA HIS A 991 -35.57 -42.82 -17.77
C HIS A 991 -36.36 -44.07 -17.30
N HIS A 992 -36.49 -44.20 -15.97
CA HIS A 992 -37.62 -44.78 -15.20
C HIS A 992 -37.71 -46.26 -14.77
N LYS A 993 -38.26 -46.38 -13.53
CA LYS A 993 -39.17 -47.37 -12.91
C LYS A 993 -38.63 -48.35 -11.84
N THR A 994 -39.35 -48.32 -10.72
CA THR A 994 -39.35 -49.23 -9.55
C THR A 994 -40.35 -50.39 -9.75
N PRO A 995 -40.21 -51.50 -9.00
CA PRO A 995 -41.03 -51.76 -7.79
C PRO A 995 -40.15 -52.12 -6.55
N SER A 996 -40.48 -51.83 -5.27
CA SER A 996 -41.44 -52.47 -4.33
C SER A 996 -41.27 -53.99 -4.18
N GLN A 997 -41.30 -54.63 -2.99
CA GLN A 997 -41.73 -54.25 -1.62
C GLN A 997 -40.99 -55.18 -0.59
N SER A 998 -41.27 -55.40 0.72
CA SER A 998 -42.32 -55.02 1.70
C SER A 998 -41.92 -55.37 3.16
N GLN A 999 -42.31 -54.53 4.14
CA GLN A 999 -42.84 -54.85 5.51
C GLN A 999 -41.93 -55.52 6.59
N SER A 1000 -42.07 -55.24 7.91
CA SER A 1000 -42.81 -54.15 8.63
C SER A 1000 -42.56 -54.07 10.16
N GLN A 1001 -42.33 -52.85 10.68
CA GLN A 1001 -42.72 -52.32 12.03
C GLN A 1001 -42.15 -52.96 13.33
N PRO A 1002 -42.26 -52.31 14.53
CA PRO A 1002 -42.93 -51.05 14.88
C PRO A 1002 -42.01 -49.92 15.44
N GLN A 1003 -42.60 -48.80 15.88
CA GLN A 1003 -41.92 -47.57 16.34
C GLN A 1003 -41.79 -47.47 17.87
N SER A 1004 -40.73 -46.79 18.36
CA SER A 1004 -40.79 -46.01 19.62
C SER A 1004 -39.74 -44.88 19.66
N SER A 1005 -40.08 -43.80 20.37
CA SER A 1005 -39.27 -42.65 20.85
C SER A 1005 -37.88 -42.37 20.23
N SER A 1006 -37.75 -41.20 19.59
CA SER A 1006 -36.47 -40.61 19.18
C SER A 1006 -35.59 -40.16 20.36
N SER A 1007 -34.36 -40.67 20.46
CA SER A 1007 -33.33 -40.12 21.36
C SER A 1007 -32.53 -39.02 20.66
N ALA A 1008 -32.56 -37.79 21.20
CA ALA A 1008 -31.75 -36.69 20.68
C ALA A 1008 -30.26 -36.88 20.98
N ASP A 1009 -29.39 -36.48 20.04
CA ASP A 1009 -27.94 -36.46 20.23
C ASP A 1009 -27.53 -35.49 21.36
N PRO A 1010 -26.87 -35.95 22.44
CA PRO A 1010 -26.45 -35.08 23.53
C PRO A 1010 -25.33 -34.08 23.16
N TRP A 1011 -24.69 -34.20 21.99
CA TRP A 1011 -23.57 -33.35 21.58
C TRP A 1011 -23.94 -32.16 20.69
N ALA A 1012 -25.13 -32.18 20.05
CA ALA A 1012 -25.54 -31.20 19.05
C ALA A 1012 -25.47 -29.73 19.52
N GLY A 1013 -25.69 -29.47 20.81
CA GLY A 1013 -25.65 -28.10 21.38
C GLY A 1013 -24.24 -27.48 21.46
N LEU A 1014 -23.17 -28.26 21.39
CA LEU A 1014 -21.80 -27.80 21.64
C LEU A 1014 -21.21 -27.00 20.46
N ASN A 1015 -21.76 -27.18 19.26
CA ASN A 1015 -21.39 -26.39 18.06
C ASN A 1015 -22.17 -25.07 17.94
N ALA A 1016 -23.20 -24.82 18.77
CA ALA A 1016 -23.92 -23.54 18.83
C ALA A 1016 -23.26 -22.52 19.79
N TRP A 1017 -22.04 -22.84 20.25
CA TRP A 1017 -21.21 -22.14 21.24
C TRP A 1017 -19.74 -22.05 20.76
N LYS A 1018 -19.55 -21.99 19.44
CA LYS A 1018 -18.29 -21.74 18.74
C LYS A 1018 -18.49 -20.57 17.79
#